data_AF-A0A1J4K1E8-F1
#
_entry.id   AF-A0A1J4K1E8-F1
#
_cell.length_a   1.000
_cell.length_b   1.000
_cell.length_c   1.000
_cell.angle_alpha   90.00
_cell.angle_beta   90.00
_cell.angle_gamma   90.00
#
_symmetry.space_group_name_H-M   'P 1'
#
loop_
_entity.id
_entity.type
_entity.pdbx_description
1 polymer ?
#
loop_
_entity_poly.entity_id
_entity_poly.type
_entity_poly.pdbx_seq_one_letter_code
_entity_poly.pdbx_strand_id
1 'polypeptide(L)'
;MLFFFFSLLAKAKIFHTGTAFHQTITFNKHKEMKKLKEISSSFEGWYYVYVDSKEPLKYLQTKYSIEASNDHKITSRTFLLYLNSHELSRLSKDSLIELRSLEQTEKYIRKSTTHSSNRLKPEKLIKHKLAKTNQRTMNKTIKYFVFISEKNSLPTSKYYQVESKLMKNCYLISIMNEDGSEEKTKEELSSLPYVQMFSQCDELHLKNIFGTGFTQKNTRKPKLLPDTKQEYFERYINDQGITGKGEVVTVVDTLIDINHDMFYDPNVSIQFDDVNIDHRKIIYYDCKSIDEYQSMIGIREHGTHVAGIIAGQSICDNSYLQANNGIAPDAKLIYISDQGIHKQNLITQSIIMNSLNSSISSNSWGSIDYYPIFNWIYGNSYQYNDLIFIMAGGNERQILDENCEYFSINDPGGNKNVLAVGAIDSLTYTINKVIMKDMDRELPSINLQFLEEHYPKGTLDLLKLDREDLFINQNVLLTEDADVACSILYIPERYIVIYYGKTELKCHKYNGYIFTTSDERVIHYSESNKRIYLWTERYLNQSVEYIDADYSSVGPGYKGIIKPDVVSPGTNIISALSSENSFDFYGCPDDGFLHVTSGTSMATPNVAGATALINQYFKEKRNLQLNGADLRALIIASASRPDERKEPDMFIGHGIVDLSTILNFDKSFGVGITQKDSYIENSNHVMTKINVKNNETEFRIVLSYFDIELNIESMIPIMNDLDLVVISPSGKRYLGDHRTDEDSEHFSTNEKVIISKKELEIGEYEIHVYSNIDEVQKFSIVSVGPIDDQLLTFQETLECGCDQCTKHGKCKCDSLHVGNHCQTEIIEMTDSESKIQILHNSIKRIYLNFKTIDSITIKRPDSYKGFYSNVWLGRKCHSALSDYETYLGLDNLATNITLESNESLCIAIFNNHFNDQEYIIQVIGENIDIETNSSSITSNQSDENENEKDKEIKKLRLGIILTGTILGVIIILLVVLFIVIFIIRQKRDSGTTQQGYQP
;
A
#
# COMPACT_ATOMS: atom_id res chain seq x y z
N MET A 1 19.46 54.02 -10.97
CA MET A 1 18.48 53.34 -11.85
C MET A 1 19.16 52.25 -12.69
N LEU A 2 19.72 51.21 -12.05
CA LEU A 2 20.13 49.96 -12.72
C LEU A 2 20.25 48.79 -11.73
N PHE A 3 19.46 48.86 -10.65
CA PHE A 3 19.39 47.90 -9.55
C PHE A 3 18.12 47.03 -9.68
N PHE A 4 17.63 46.84 -10.91
CA PHE A 4 16.23 46.50 -11.18
C PHE A 4 15.99 45.62 -12.42
N PHE A 5 17.05 45.05 -13.03
CA PHE A 5 16.89 44.26 -14.27
C PHE A 5 17.73 42.97 -14.38
N PHE A 6 18.61 42.67 -13.41
CA PHE A 6 19.34 41.39 -13.36
C PHE A 6 18.97 40.50 -12.17
N SER A 7 18.12 40.97 -11.25
CA SER A 7 17.54 40.17 -10.16
C SER A 7 16.29 39.37 -10.57
N LEU A 8 16.00 39.22 -11.89
CA LEU A 8 14.77 38.62 -12.39
C LEU A 8 14.93 37.41 -13.34
N LEU A 9 16.15 37.12 -13.81
CA LEU A 9 16.42 36.02 -14.76
C LEU A 9 17.49 35.02 -14.29
N ALA A 10 17.86 35.04 -13.01
CA ALA A 10 18.52 33.92 -12.35
C ALA A 10 17.49 32.82 -11.94
N LYS A 11 16.60 32.43 -12.86
CA LYS A 11 15.72 31.26 -12.66
C LYS A 11 16.52 29.97 -12.87
N ALA A 12 17.38 29.65 -11.92
CA ALA A 12 17.96 28.32 -11.82
C ALA A 12 16.83 27.29 -11.64
N LYS A 13 16.87 26.20 -12.42
CA LYS A 13 15.96 25.07 -12.21
C LYS A 13 16.27 24.43 -10.86
N ILE A 14 15.28 24.37 -9.97
CA ILE A 14 15.12 23.26 -9.03
C ILE A 14 13.68 22.81 -9.24
N PHE A 15 13.51 21.68 -9.93
CA PHE A 15 12.20 21.03 -10.04
C PHE A 15 11.89 20.31 -8.73
N HIS A 16 10.61 20.15 -8.42
CA HIS A 16 10.18 19.43 -7.23
C HIS A 16 10.44 17.93 -7.40
N THR A 17 11.32 17.37 -6.57
CA THR A 17 11.30 15.95 -6.24
C THR A 17 10.21 15.69 -5.21
N GLY A 18 9.57 14.51 -5.28
CA GLY A 18 8.68 14.02 -4.24
C GLY A 18 9.48 13.53 -3.04
N THR A 19 9.92 14.45 -2.17
CA THR A 19 10.51 14.07 -0.88
C THR A 19 9.41 13.92 0.17
N ALA A 20 9.32 12.73 0.77
CA ALA A 20 8.90 12.64 2.17
C ALA A 20 9.81 13.60 2.96
N PHE A 21 9.23 14.53 3.73
CA PHE A 21 9.77 15.87 4.02
C PHE A 21 11.04 15.90 4.91
N HIS A 22 12.12 15.27 4.45
CA HIS A 22 13.46 15.32 5.02
C HIS A 22 14.04 16.73 4.83
N GLN A 23 13.63 17.63 5.72
CA GLN A 23 14.27 18.91 5.93
C GLN A 23 15.75 18.65 6.15
N THR A 24 16.61 19.04 5.20
CA THR A 24 18.04 18.76 5.24
C THR A 24 18.62 19.29 6.55
N ILE A 25 18.97 18.38 7.45
CA ILE A 25 19.28 18.67 8.87
C ILE A 25 20.63 19.39 8.92
N THR A 26 20.60 20.70 8.67
CA THR A 26 21.79 21.52 8.52
C THR A 26 22.26 21.91 9.91
N PHE A 27 23.22 21.15 10.43
CA PHE A 27 23.86 21.43 11.70
C PHE A 27 24.56 22.79 11.67
N ASN A 28 24.41 23.58 12.74
CA ASN A 28 25.05 24.88 12.84
C ASN A 28 25.55 25.10 14.28
N LYS A 29 26.77 24.63 14.52
CA LYS A 29 27.43 24.65 15.83
C LYS A 29 27.49 26.06 16.43
N HIS A 30 27.66 27.10 15.61
CA HIS A 30 27.63 28.50 16.07
C HIS A 30 26.25 28.99 16.52
N LYS A 31 25.16 28.59 15.86
CA LYS A 31 23.78 28.92 16.27
C LYS A 31 23.46 28.30 17.63
N GLU A 32 23.73 27.01 17.80
CA GLU A 32 23.45 26.30 19.06
C GLU A 32 24.38 26.74 20.21
N MET A 33 25.68 26.98 19.95
CA MET A 33 26.58 27.54 20.97
C MET A 33 26.21 28.97 21.42
N LYS A 34 25.36 29.68 20.66
CA LYS A 34 24.76 30.95 21.10
C LYS A 34 23.52 30.69 21.97
N LYS A 35 22.60 29.83 21.51
CA LYS A 35 21.42 29.35 22.25
C LYS A 35 21.81 28.83 23.65
N LEU A 36 22.89 28.05 23.74
CA LEU A 36 23.51 27.54 24.97
C LEU A 36 24.03 28.59 25.97
N LYS A 37 24.25 29.85 25.57
CA LYS A 37 24.63 30.95 26.48
C LYS A 37 23.43 31.72 27.02
N GLU A 38 22.26 31.51 26.43
CA GLU A 38 20.99 32.16 26.76
C GLU A 38 20.05 31.21 27.57
N ILE A 39 20.42 29.92 27.66
CA ILE A 39 19.71 28.85 28.37
C ILE A 39 19.92 28.93 29.90
N SER A 40 18.82 28.86 30.65
CA SER A 40 18.82 28.71 32.12
C SER A 40 19.07 27.26 32.56
N SER A 41 19.36 27.06 33.85
CA SER A 41 19.75 25.78 34.45
C SER A 41 18.64 24.71 34.57
N SER A 42 17.60 24.78 33.74
CA SER A 42 16.43 23.88 33.75
C SER A 42 15.81 23.68 32.37
N PHE A 43 16.57 23.86 31.29
CA PHE A 43 16.11 23.65 29.92
C PHE A 43 16.25 22.19 29.49
N GLU A 44 15.26 21.70 28.73
CA GLU A 44 15.26 20.41 28.05
C GLU A 44 14.60 20.56 26.67
N GLY A 45 14.92 19.70 25.72
CA GLY A 45 14.30 19.73 24.39
C GLY A 45 14.78 18.63 23.44
N TRP A 46 14.09 18.48 22.31
CA TRP A 46 14.50 17.59 21.23
C TRP A 46 15.63 18.20 20.39
N TYR A 47 16.69 17.41 20.17
CA TYR A 47 17.85 17.75 19.36
C TYR A 47 18.19 16.64 18.40
N TYR A 48 18.49 17.01 17.15
CA TYR A 48 19.31 16.18 16.29
C TYR A 48 20.76 16.24 16.76
N VAL A 49 21.39 15.07 16.87
CA VAL A 49 22.73 14.83 17.39
C VAL A 49 23.48 13.98 16.37
N TYR A 50 24.29 14.60 15.53
CA TYR A 50 25.21 13.89 14.63
C TYR A 50 26.50 13.55 15.37
N VAL A 51 27.00 12.32 15.18
CA VAL A 51 28.14 11.76 15.92
C VAL A 51 29.14 11.14 14.94
N ASP A 52 30.26 11.83 14.71
CA ASP A 52 31.37 11.38 13.85
C ASP A 52 32.23 10.33 14.58
N SER A 53 31.70 9.12 14.67
CA SER A 53 32.36 7.98 15.31
C SER A 53 32.25 6.72 14.44
N LYS A 54 33.05 5.70 14.76
CA LYS A 54 32.91 4.35 14.18
C LYS A 54 31.80 3.53 14.84
N GLU A 55 31.45 3.84 16.09
CA GLU A 55 30.32 3.22 16.81
C GLU A 55 29.42 4.31 17.43
N PRO A 56 28.65 5.08 16.64
CA PRO A 56 27.96 6.31 17.07
C PRO A 56 27.04 6.13 18.29
N LEU A 57 26.22 5.07 18.29
CA LEU A 57 25.30 4.75 19.38
C LEU A 57 26.05 4.45 20.68
N LYS A 58 27.01 3.52 20.61
CA LYS A 58 27.88 3.12 21.72
C LYS A 58 28.72 4.29 22.24
N TYR A 59 29.10 5.24 21.38
CA TYR A 59 29.83 6.45 21.76
C TYR A 59 28.97 7.34 22.67
N LEU A 60 27.70 7.57 22.34
CA LEU A 60 26.75 8.29 23.20
C LEU A 60 26.51 7.56 24.52
N GLN A 61 26.27 6.25 24.48
CA GLN A 61 26.02 5.42 25.65
C GLN A 61 27.23 5.34 26.59
N THR A 62 28.44 5.05 26.08
CA THR A 62 29.61 4.77 26.93
C THR A 62 30.39 6.02 27.35
N LYS A 63 30.49 7.05 26.49
CA LYS A 63 31.23 8.29 26.80
C LYS A 63 30.38 9.32 27.53
N TYR A 64 29.08 9.35 27.25
CA TYR A 64 28.16 10.37 27.80
C TYR A 64 27.05 9.80 28.69
N SER A 65 26.91 8.48 28.81
CA SER A 65 25.81 7.84 29.57
C SER A 65 24.43 8.34 29.13
N ILE A 66 24.27 8.57 27.82
CA ILE A 66 23.00 8.98 27.23
C ILE A 66 22.22 7.75 26.82
N GLU A 67 20.95 7.74 27.19
CA GLU A 67 19.94 6.72 26.91
C GLU A 67 19.48 6.79 25.45
N ALA A 68 20.43 6.60 24.53
CA ALA A 68 20.17 6.45 23.10
C ALA A 68 19.97 4.97 22.76
N SER A 69 19.11 4.70 21.78
CA SER A 69 18.83 3.37 21.21
C SER A 69 18.76 3.46 19.68
N ASN A 70 18.51 2.33 19.00
CA ASN A 70 18.24 2.34 17.55
C ASN A 70 16.95 3.11 17.22
N ASP A 71 15.96 3.15 18.10
CA ASP A 71 14.69 3.87 17.91
C ASP A 71 14.85 5.40 17.83
N HIS A 72 16.00 5.89 18.32
CA HIS A 72 16.39 7.31 18.23
C HIS A 72 17.22 7.63 16.97
N LYS A 73 17.56 6.63 16.14
CA LYS A 73 18.45 6.75 14.97
C LYS A 73 17.71 7.37 13.78
N ILE A 74 18.22 8.51 13.28
CA ILE A 74 17.74 9.19 12.06
C ILE A 74 18.63 8.84 10.86
N THR A 75 19.93 8.61 11.09
CA THR A 75 20.86 8.04 10.10
C THR A 75 21.86 7.15 10.83
N SER A 76 22.79 6.50 10.11
CA SER A 76 23.92 5.75 10.71
C SER A 76 24.74 6.54 11.75
N ARG A 77 24.67 7.88 11.73
CA ARG A 77 25.41 8.77 12.64
C ARG A 77 24.57 9.86 13.32
N THR A 78 23.36 10.13 12.85
CA THR A 78 22.45 11.13 13.44
C THR A 78 21.40 10.46 14.31
N PHE A 79 21.20 10.99 15.52
CA PHE A 79 20.12 10.59 16.42
C PHE A 79 19.21 11.78 16.72
N LEU A 80 17.91 11.56 16.90
CA LEU A 80 16.98 12.55 17.46
C LEU A 80 16.76 12.19 18.93
N LEU A 81 17.30 13.02 19.84
CA LEU A 81 17.36 12.75 21.28
C LEU A 81 16.71 13.87 22.06
N TYR A 82 15.93 13.53 23.08
CA TYR A 82 15.45 14.48 24.06
C TYR A 82 16.53 14.67 25.13
N LEU A 83 17.13 15.87 25.18
CA LEU A 83 18.32 16.17 25.98
C LEU A 83 18.00 17.21 27.06
N ASN A 84 18.55 17.02 28.26
CA ASN A 84 18.59 18.07 29.27
C ASN A 84 19.81 19.00 29.11
N SER A 85 19.76 20.16 29.75
CA SER A 85 20.83 21.18 29.71
C SER A 85 22.22 20.66 30.11
N HIS A 86 22.31 19.63 30.96
CA HIS A 86 23.59 19.03 31.34
C HIS A 86 24.15 18.11 30.26
N GLU A 87 23.33 17.26 29.64
CA GLU A 87 23.71 16.47 28.47
C GLU A 87 24.10 17.35 27.28
N LEU A 88 23.28 18.35 26.97
CA LEU A 88 23.54 19.31 25.89
C LEU A 88 24.86 20.06 26.12
N SER A 89 25.15 20.45 27.37
CA SER A 89 26.42 21.08 27.77
C SER A 89 27.61 20.12 27.75
N ARG A 90 27.42 18.80 27.83
CA ARG A 90 28.48 17.79 27.67
C ARG A 90 28.75 17.46 26.21
N LEU A 91 27.70 17.26 25.40
CA LEU A 91 27.80 16.95 23.97
C LEU A 91 28.34 18.12 23.14
N SER A 92 27.87 19.35 23.39
CA SER A 92 28.27 20.55 22.63
C SER A 92 29.77 20.91 22.71
N LYS A 93 30.50 20.32 23.67
CA LYS A 93 31.94 20.49 23.86
C LYS A 93 32.78 19.47 23.10
N ASP A 94 32.19 18.43 22.53
CA ASP A 94 32.90 17.45 21.72
C ASP A 94 33.20 18.01 20.32
N SER A 95 34.36 17.69 19.76
CA SER A 95 34.67 17.95 18.36
C SER A 95 33.88 17.01 17.43
N LEU A 96 33.66 15.76 17.85
CA LEU A 96 33.01 14.71 17.05
C LEU A 96 31.47 14.73 17.12
N ILE A 97 30.86 15.73 17.78
CA ILE A 97 29.40 15.83 17.88
C ILE A 97 28.91 17.16 17.31
N GLU A 98 27.87 17.11 16.48
CA GLU A 98 27.14 18.29 16.02
C GLU A 98 25.69 18.23 16.49
N LEU A 99 25.13 19.41 16.77
CA LEU A 99 23.83 19.56 17.41
C LEU A 99 22.95 20.52 16.61
N ARG A 100 21.66 20.22 16.52
CA ARG A 100 20.62 21.10 15.98
C ARG A 100 19.34 20.89 16.77
N SER A 101 18.79 21.94 17.38
CA SER A 101 17.49 21.88 18.04
C SER A 101 16.36 21.67 17.02
N LEU A 102 15.35 20.88 17.40
CA LEU A 102 14.12 20.71 16.63
C LEU A 102 13.26 21.97 16.77
N GLU A 103 13.05 22.71 15.68
CA GLU A 103 12.32 23.97 15.70
C GLU A 103 10.80 23.73 15.71
N GLN A 104 10.02 24.65 16.28
CA GLN A 104 8.58 24.45 16.50
C GLN A 104 7.79 24.14 15.20
N THR A 105 8.18 24.73 14.08
CA THR A 105 7.59 24.50 12.75
C THR A 105 7.87 23.11 12.17
N GLU A 106 8.80 22.35 12.75
CA GLU A 106 9.14 20.99 12.34
C GLU A 106 8.33 19.93 13.11
N LYS A 107 7.62 20.35 14.18
CA LYS A 107 6.80 19.47 15.01
C LYS A 107 5.43 19.18 14.39
N TYR A 108 4.86 20.08 13.60
CA TYR A 108 3.60 19.83 12.92
C TYR A 108 3.84 19.26 11.52
N ILE A 109 3.55 17.97 11.33
CA ILE A 109 3.51 17.36 10.00
C ILE A 109 2.17 17.76 9.36
N ARG A 110 2.24 18.82 8.55
CA ARG A 110 1.13 19.26 7.70
C ARG A 110 0.88 18.23 6.60
N LYS A 111 -0.40 18.02 6.24
CA LYS A 111 -0.83 17.16 5.13
C LYS A 111 0.07 17.35 3.90
N SER A 112 0.50 16.25 3.29
CA SER A 112 1.23 16.29 2.03
C SER A 112 0.33 16.88 0.94
N THR A 113 0.48 18.19 0.70
CA THR A 113 -0.17 18.84 -0.43
C THR A 113 0.73 18.70 -1.64
N THR A 114 0.60 17.59 -2.35
CA THR A 114 1.04 17.39 -3.76
C THR A 114 0.23 18.28 -4.72
N HIS A 115 0.16 19.57 -4.38
CA HIS A 115 -0.56 20.63 -5.06
C HIS A 115 0.36 21.86 -5.16
N SER A 116 1.47 21.70 -5.87
CA SER A 116 2.43 22.76 -6.22
C SER A 116 1.87 23.71 -7.30
N SER A 117 0.76 24.35 -6.94
CA SER A 117 0.35 25.69 -7.38
C SER A 117 0.54 26.04 -8.87
N ASN A 118 -0.41 25.63 -9.72
CA ASN A 118 -0.64 26.34 -10.99
C ASN A 118 -2.13 26.44 -11.40
N ARG A 119 -3.05 26.38 -10.43
CA ARG A 119 -4.44 26.87 -10.56
C ARG A 119 -4.62 28.14 -9.71
N LEU A 120 -5.48 29.04 -10.16
CA LEU A 120 -5.57 30.43 -9.67
C LEU A 120 -6.07 30.54 -8.22
N LYS A 121 -5.51 31.48 -7.45
CA LYS A 121 -5.87 31.75 -6.05
C LYS A 121 -7.34 32.19 -5.89
N PRO A 122 -8.18 31.48 -5.11
CA PRO A 122 -9.55 31.90 -4.80
C PRO A 122 -9.64 32.92 -3.62
N GLU A 123 -8.67 33.84 -3.48
CA GLU A 123 -8.64 34.83 -2.38
C GLU A 123 -9.58 36.05 -2.61
N LYS A 124 -10.59 35.92 -3.48
CA LYS A 124 -11.53 37.01 -3.84
C LYS A 124 -13.00 36.59 -3.92
N LEU A 125 -13.44 35.70 -3.05
CA LEU A 125 -14.82 35.49 -2.58
C LEU A 125 -14.67 34.65 -1.27
N ILE A 126 -15.31 34.92 -0.12
CA ILE A 126 -16.46 35.74 0.21
C ILE A 126 -16.18 36.56 1.51
N LYS A 127 -16.60 37.83 1.55
CA LYS A 127 -16.87 38.56 2.80
C LYS A 127 -18.13 39.41 2.64
N HIS A 128 -19.29 38.89 3.07
CA HIS A 128 -20.25 39.62 3.92
C HIS A 128 -21.50 38.81 4.32
N LYS A 129 -21.59 38.55 5.63
CA LYS A 129 -22.75 38.79 6.53
C LYS A 129 -24.14 38.14 6.26
N LEU A 130 -24.75 37.73 7.39
CA LEU A 130 -26.17 37.38 7.65
C LEU A 130 -26.58 35.95 7.21
N ALA A 131 -27.35 35.19 8.01
CA ALA A 131 -27.76 35.37 9.41
C ALA A 131 -28.04 34.02 10.12
N LYS A 132 -28.20 34.06 11.45
CA LYS A 132 -28.43 32.90 12.31
C LYS A 132 -29.79 32.22 12.05
N THR A 133 -29.77 30.92 11.79
CA THR A 133 -30.83 29.98 12.22
C THR A 133 -30.20 28.64 12.58
N ASN A 134 -30.85 27.83 13.43
CA ASN A 134 -30.21 26.68 14.08
C ASN A 134 -30.02 25.49 13.12
N GLN A 135 -28.79 25.30 12.63
CA GLN A 135 -28.29 23.97 12.27
C GLN A 135 -27.45 23.42 13.43
N ARG A 136 -27.78 22.23 13.92
CA ARG A 136 -26.79 21.39 14.61
C ARG A 136 -25.96 20.73 13.50
N THR A 137 -24.75 21.21 13.28
CA THR A 137 -23.75 20.48 12.51
C THR A 137 -23.46 19.15 13.22
N MET A 138 -23.41 18.04 12.47
CA MET A 138 -22.66 16.88 12.94
C MET A 138 -21.19 17.27 12.83
N ASN A 139 -20.57 17.51 13.98
CA ASN A 139 -19.21 18.02 14.02
C ASN A 139 -18.24 16.89 13.71
N LYS A 140 -17.53 16.99 12.58
CA LYS A 140 -16.46 16.05 12.23
C LYS A 140 -15.29 16.27 13.19
N THR A 141 -15.16 15.36 14.17
CA THR A 141 -14.18 15.48 15.26
C THR A 141 -12.78 15.22 14.73
N ILE A 142 -12.05 16.29 14.38
CA ILE A 142 -10.69 16.20 13.83
C ILE A 142 -9.77 15.52 14.86
N LYS A 143 -9.09 14.44 14.47
CA LYS A 143 -8.16 13.68 15.32
C LYS A 143 -6.71 13.93 14.94
N TYR A 144 -5.80 13.81 15.91
CA TYR A 144 -4.36 14.02 15.75
C TYR A 144 -3.56 12.96 16.53
N PHE A 145 -2.52 12.41 15.90
CA PHE A 145 -1.47 11.67 16.59
C PHE A 145 -0.44 12.64 17.16
N VAL A 146 0.01 12.45 18.40
CA VAL A 146 0.96 13.33 19.11
C VAL A 146 2.06 12.49 19.76
N PHE A 147 3.29 12.69 19.30
CA PHE A 147 4.50 12.02 19.79
C PHE A 147 5.26 12.94 20.74
N ILE A 148 5.67 12.43 21.91
CA ILE A 148 6.36 13.17 22.97
C ILE A 148 7.51 12.35 23.60
N SER A 149 8.41 13.00 24.34
CA SER A 149 9.42 12.32 25.17
C SER A 149 8.78 11.32 26.16
N GLU A 150 9.33 10.10 26.26
CA GLU A 150 8.82 9.04 27.17
C GLU A 150 8.79 9.47 28.65
N LYS A 151 9.61 10.46 29.03
CA LYS A 151 9.72 10.98 30.40
C LYS A 151 8.66 12.03 30.74
N ASN A 152 7.76 12.33 29.80
CA ASN A 152 6.72 13.35 29.90
C ASN A 152 5.32 12.77 29.63
N SER A 153 4.30 13.54 29.98
CA SER A 153 2.89 13.27 29.66
C SER A 153 2.29 14.47 28.94
N LEU A 154 1.37 14.24 28.00
CA LEU A 154 0.65 15.32 27.35
C LEU A 154 -0.24 16.06 28.37
N PRO A 155 -0.27 17.40 28.39
CA PRO A 155 -1.06 18.15 29.38
C PRO A 155 -2.56 18.10 29.05
N THR A 156 -3.40 18.39 30.04
CA THR A 156 -4.83 18.61 29.84
C THR A 156 -5.05 19.97 29.17
N SER A 157 -5.51 19.98 27.93
CA SER A 157 -5.96 21.20 27.25
C SER A 157 -7.48 21.38 27.35
N LYS A 158 -7.95 22.53 26.85
CA LYS A 158 -9.35 22.81 26.52
C LYS A 158 -9.62 22.83 25.02
N TYR A 159 -8.57 22.74 24.19
CA TYR A 159 -8.67 22.74 22.72
C TYR A 159 -8.59 21.33 22.12
N TYR A 160 -8.10 20.36 22.90
CA TYR A 160 -8.14 18.93 22.58
C TYR A 160 -8.40 18.11 23.85
N GLN A 161 -8.99 16.94 23.67
CA GLN A 161 -9.02 15.87 24.68
C GLN A 161 -8.11 14.71 24.24
N VAL A 162 -7.56 13.97 25.20
CA VAL A 162 -6.76 12.77 24.94
C VAL A 162 -7.71 11.58 24.83
N GLU A 163 -7.78 10.97 23.66
CA GLU A 163 -8.58 9.77 23.40
C GLU A 163 -7.87 8.54 23.95
N SER A 164 -6.60 8.35 23.61
CA SER A 164 -5.83 7.18 24.01
C SER A 164 -4.33 7.45 24.04
N LYS A 165 -3.57 6.57 24.70
CA LYS A 165 -2.11 6.53 24.66
C LYS A 165 -1.67 5.26 23.94
N LEU A 166 -1.34 5.41 22.66
CA LEU A 166 -1.03 4.33 21.73
C LEU A 166 0.32 3.66 22.01
N MET A 167 1.30 4.43 22.49
CA MET A 167 2.64 3.93 22.86
C MET A 167 3.18 4.76 24.03
N LYS A 168 4.32 4.35 24.63
CA LYS A 168 5.01 5.12 25.69
C LYS A 168 5.21 6.60 25.35
N ASN A 169 5.48 6.89 24.08
CA ASN A 169 5.71 8.21 23.51
C ASN A 169 4.53 8.76 22.68
N CYS A 170 3.50 7.98 22.33
CA CYS A 170 2.47 8.38 21.37
C CYS A 170 1.06 8.44 21.98
N TYR A 171 0.32 9.50 21.65
CA TYR A 171 -1.04 9.79 22.10
C TYR A 171 -1.95 10.05 20.89
N LEU A 172 -3.18 9.55 20.93
CA LEU A 172 -4.26 10.03 20.06
C LEU A 172 -5.03 11.13 20.81
N ILE A 173 -5.24 12.26 20.16
CA ILE A 173 -6.10 13.34 20.65
C ILE A 173 -7.21 13.63 19.65
N SER A 174 -8.29 14.23 20.13
CA SER A 174 -9.32 14.83 19.30
C SER A 174 -9.48 16.31 19.62
N ILE A 175 -9.76 17.12 18.59
CA ILE A 175 -9.94 18.56 18.71
C ILE A 175 -11.32 18.85 19.30
N MET A 176 -11.35 19.65 20.37
CA MET A 176 -12.59 20.11 21.00
C MET A 176 -13.34 21.04 20.05
N ASN A 177 -14.65 20.80 19.91
CA ASN A 177 -15.53 21.45 18.93
C ASN A 177 -15.84 22.93 19.24
N GLU A 178 -14.82 23.79 19.24
CA GLU A 178 -14.91 25.27 19.30
C GLU A 178 -14.13 25.92 18.14
N ASP A 179 -14.58 27.08 17.67
CA ASP A 179 -13.95 27.81 16.56
C ASP A 179 -12.45 28.09 16.81
N GLY A 180 -11.60 27.57 15.92
CA GLY A 180 -10.14 27.72 15.98
C GLY A 180 -9.44 26.88 17.07
N SER A 181 -10.11 25.92 17.71
CA SER A 181 -9.43 24.96 18.60
C SER A 181 -8.34 24.15 17.88
N GLU A 182 -8.50 23.90 16.57
CA GLU A 182 -7.49 23.20 15.77
C GLU A 182 -6.19 24.02 15.65
N GLU A 183 -6.29 25.31 15.31
CA GLU A 183 -5.12 26.21 15.22
C GLU A 183 -4.47 26.41 16.59
N LYS A 184 -5.27 26.61 17.65
CA LYS A 184 -4.77 26.76 19.03
C LYS A 184 -4.11 25.48 19.55
N THR A 185 -4.62 24.30 19.17
CA THR A 185 -3.96 23.01 19.45
C THR A 185 -2.64 22.90 18.71
N LYS A 186 -2.58 23.30 17.44
CA LYS A 186 -1.34 23.34 16.66
C LYS A 186 -0.30 24.25 17.32
N GLU A 187 -0.70 25.43 17.78
CA GLU A 187 0.16 26.36 18.54
C GLU A 187 0.61 25.75 19.87
N GLU A 188 -0.32 25.22 20.67
CA GLU A 188 -0.04 24.63 21.99
C GLU A 188 0.96 23.47 21.88
N LEU A 189 0.67 22.47 21.06
CA LEU A 189 1.53 21.29 20.87
C LEU A 189 2.90 21.65 20.31
N SER A 190 2.97 22.57 19.34
CA SER A 190 4.25 23.05 18.79
C SER A 190 5.07 23.81 19.84
N SER A 191 4.42 24.45 20.83
CA SER A 191 5.10 25.20 21.89
C SER A 191 5.78 24.30 22.94
N LEU A 192 5.23 23.11 23.19
CA LEU A 192 5.72 22.21 24.23
C LEU A 192 7.12 21.66 23.88
N PRO A 193 8.13 21.75 24.77
CA PRO A 193 9.50 21.34 24.45
C PRO A 193 9.61 19.83 24.21
N TYR A 194 8.86 19.03 24.98
CA TYR A 194 8.84 17.57 24.93
C TYR A 194 7.99 16.96 23.82
N VAL A 195 7.13 17.72 23.12
CA VAL A 195 6.49 17.22 21.89
C VAL A 195 7.56 17.04 20.82
N GLN A 196 7.60 15.86 20.21
CA GLN A 196 8.47 15.49 19.10
C GLN A 196 7.81 15.90 17.78
N MET A 197 6.64 15.33 17.49
CA MET A 197 5.86 15.65 16.30
C MET A 197 4.36 15.39 16.53
N PHE A 198 3.51 15.91 15.65
CA PHE A 198 2.10 15.56 15.57
C PHE A 198 1.54 15.70 14.15
N SER A 199 0.57 14.85 13.80
CA SER A 199 -0.02 14.71 12.46
C SER A 199 -1.53 14.48 12.55
N GLN A 200 -2.27 14.86 11.50
CA GLN A 200 -3.73 14.70 11.45
C GLN A 200 -4.12 13.25 11.07
N CYS A 201 -5.24 12.78 11.61
CA CYS A 201 -5.90 11.52 11.23
C CYS A 201 -7.10 11.81 10.31
N ASP A 202 -7.23 11.05 9.21
CA ASP A 202 -8.31 11.15 8.21
C ASP A 202 -9.33 9.98 8.37
N GLU A 203 -10.51 10.06 7.73
CA GLU A 203 -11.64 9.10 7.85
C GLU A 203 -12.09 8.58 6.46
N LEU A 204 -12.65 7.36 6.37
CA LEU A 204 -12.91 6.59 5.13
C LEU A 204 -14.42 6.30 4.85
N HIS A 205 -14.81 6.05 3.57
CA HIS A 205 -16.22 5.96 3.09
C HIS A 205 -16.51 4.78 2.06
N LEU A 206 -17.71 4.71 1.42
CA LEU A 206 -18.54 3.46 1.24
C LEU A 206 -19.13 3.14 -0.24
N LYS A 207 -20.05 2.14 -0.58
CA LYS A 207 -20.65 1.63 -1.94
C LYS A 207 -21.30 0.13 -2.01
N ASN A 208 -22.28 -0.40 -2.85
CA ASN A 208 -23.31 -1.57 -2.72
C ASN A 208 -23.30 -3.11 -3.30
N ILE A 209 -23.62 -4.19 -2.51
CA ILE A 209 -23.88 -5.72 -2.64
C ILE A 209 -22.94 -6.79 -3.28
N PHE A 210 -22.67 -6.81 -4.58
CA PHE A 210 -22.64 -8.06 -5.37
C PHE A 210 -21.53 -9.13 -5.13
N GLY A 211 -20.59 -8.93 -4.19
CA GLY A 211 -19.39 -9.77 -4.07
C GLY A 211 -19.59 -11.23 -3.65
N THR A 212 -20.56 -11.51 -2.77
CA THR A 212 -20.66 -12.81 -2.09
C THR A 212 -20.85 -14.01 -3.02
N GLY A 213 -21.87 -13.97 -3.89
CA GLY A 213 -22.12 -15.07 -4.84
C GLY A 213 -21.08 -15.14 -5.95
N PHE A 214 -20.59 -13.99 -6.40
CA PHE A 214 -19.57 -13.90 -7.45
C PHE A 214 -18.25 -14.58 -7.05
N THR A 215 -17.77 -14.35 -5.82
CA THR A 215 -16.52 -14.94 -5.30
C THR A 215 -16.65 -16.46 -5.09
N GLN A 216 -17.87 -16.93 -4.77
CA GLN A 216 -18.19 -18.35 -4.68
C GLN A 216 -18.24 -19.04 -6.05
N LYS A 217 -18.74 -18.34 -7.08
CA LYS A 217 -18.75 -18.79 -8.47
C LYS A 217 -18.96 -17.62 -9.42
N ASN A 218 -18.06 -17.43 -10.40
CA ASN A 218 -18.11 -16.33 -11.35
C ASN A 218 -19.15 -16.57 -12.49
N THR A 219 -20.39 -16.88 -12.10
CA THR A 219 -21.52 -16.99 -13.02
C THR A 219 -22.06 -15.61 -13.34
N ARG A 220 -21.79 -15.11 -14.56
CA ARG A 220 -22.38 -13.87 -15.09
C ARG A 220 -23.88 -13.99 -15.45
N LYS A 221 -24.67 -14.69 -14.61
CA LYS A 221 -26.11 -14.97 -14.77
C LYS A 221 -26.80 -14.85 -13.40
N PRO A 222 -27.42 -13.70 -13.09
CA PRO A 222 -28.11 -13.52 -11.82
C PRO A 222 -29.41 -14.33 -11.77
N LYS A 223 -29.85 -14.65 -10.55
CA LYS A 223 -31.21 -15.11 -10.24
C LYS A 223 -32.03 -13.96 -9.65
N LEU A 224 -33.35 -14.11 -9.66
CA LEU A 224 -34.28 -13.18 -9.03
C LEU A 224 -34.78 -13.77 -7.70
N LEU A 225 -34.83 -12.95 -6.64
CA LEU A 225 -35.50 -13.33 -5.41
C LEU A 225 -37.02 -13.47 -5.63
N PRO A 226 -37.71 -14.48 -5.07
CA PRO A 226 -39.12 -14.73 -5.35
C PRO A 226 -40.06 -13.55 -5.05
N ASP A 227 -39.81 -12.87 -3.93
CA ASP A 227 -40.74 -11.88 -3.35
C ASP A 227 -40.43 -10.46 -3.84
N THR A 228 -39.15 -10.07 -3.80
CA THR A 228 -38.69 -8.71 -4.19
C THR A 228 -38.37 -8.57 -5.66
N LYS A 229 -38.14 -9.68 -6.39
CA LYS A 229 -37.64 -9.74 -7.78
C LYS A 229 -36.30 -9.04 -7.99
N GLN A 230 -35.50 -8.85 -6.94
CA GLN A 230 -34.16 -8.28 -7.04
C GLN A 230 -33.15 -9.30 -7.59
N GLU A 231 -32.21 -8.84 -8.42
CA GLU A 231 -31.11 -9.65 -8.95
C GLU A 231 -30.06 -9.97 -7.87
N TYR A 232 -29.62 -11.23 -7.81
CA TYR A 232 -28.51 -11.69 -6.97
C TYR A 232 -27.71 -12.81 -7.66
N PHE A 233 -26.45 -13.03 -7.26
CA PHE A 233 -25.67 -14.19 -7.69
C PHE A 233 -25.88 -15.39 -6.76
N GLU A 234 -25.93 -16.60 -7.33
CA GLU A 234 -26.10 -17.84 -6.55
C GLU A 234 -24.99 -18.02 -5.52
N ARG A 235 -25.34 -18.56 -4.36
CA ARG A 235 -24.38 -18.86 -3.29
C ARG A 235 -23.86 -20.29 -3.47
N TYR A 236 -23.31 -20.55 -4.66
CA TYR A 236 -23.04 -21.89 -5.18
C TYR A 236 -22.33 -22.83 -4.20
N ILE A 237 -21.45 -22.32 -3.33
CA ILE A 237 -20.73 -23.11 -2.34
C ILE A 237 -21.58 -23.32 -1.07
N ASN A 238 -22.31 -22.29 -0.61
CA ASN A 238 -23.28 -22.41 0.49
C ASN A 238 -24.44 -23.36 0.13
N ASP A 239 -24.88 -23.35 -1.13
CA ASP A 239 -25.95 -24.20 -1.65
C ASP A 239 -25.56 -25.70 -1.69
N GLN A 240 -24.25 -26.02 -1.55
CA GLN A 240 -23.73 -27.38 -1.34
C GLN A 240 -23.49 -27.71 0.16
N GLY A 241 -23.93 -26.85 1.08
CA GLY A 241 -23.75 -27.01 2.52
C GLY A 241 -22.38 -26.58 3.07
N ILE A 242 -21.57 -25.86 2.29
CA ILE A 242 -20.31 -25.27 2.76
C ILE A 242 -20.54 -23.79 3.05
N THR A 243 -20.71 -23.48 4.32
CA THR A 243 -21.20 -22.21 4.87
C THR A 243 -20.25 -21.56 5.87
N GLY A 244 -19.04 -22.11 6.06
CA GLY A 244 -18.10 -21.72 7.13
C GLY A 244 -18.44 -22.34 8.49
N LYS A 245 -19.37 -23.30 8.53
CA LYS A 245 -19.82 -23.94 9.76
C LYS A 245 -18.66 -24.64 10.47
N GLY A 246 -18.42 -24.27 11.73
CA GLY A 246 -17.31 -24.83 12.52
C GLY A 246 -15.94 -24.24 12.19
N GLU A 247 -15.92 -23.15 11.42
CA GLU A 247 -14.75 -22.27 11.25
C GLU A 247 -14.90 -21.01 12.09
N VAL A 248 -13.76 -20.43 12.43
CA VAL A 248 -13.66 -19.14 13.14
C VAL A 248 -12.78 -18.22 12.29
N VAL A 249 -13.23 -16.97 12.12
CA VAL A 249 -12.47 -15.93 11.43
C VAL A 249 -12.21 -14.78 12.40
N THR A 250 -10.98 -14.31 12.46
CA THR A 250 -10.60 -13.10 13.19
C THR A 250 -10.86 -11.88 12.33
N VAL A 251 -11.49 -10.86 12.89
CA VAL A 251 -11.75 -9.57 12.25
C VAL A 251 -11.05 -8.49 13.04
N VAL A 252 -10.25 -7.68 12.35
CA VAL A 252 -9.41 -6.64 12.92
C VAL A 252 -9.76 -5.32 12.25
N ASP A 253 -10.60 -4.50 12.89
CA ASP A 253 -11.34 -3.41 12.23
C ASP A 253 -11.93 -2.39 13.25
N THR A 254 -12.76 -1.42 12.84
CA THR A 254 -13.51 -0.54 13.76
C THR A 254 -14.61 -1.30 14.52
N LEU A 255 -15.60 -0.66 15.14
CA LEU A 255 -16.55 -1.36 16.01
C LEU A 255 -17.56 -2.23 15.23
N ILE A 256 -18.00 -3.30 15.89
CA ILE A 256 -19.08 -4.17 15.42
C ILE A 256 -20.37 -3.90 16.17
N ASP A 257 -21.46 -3.64 15.46
CA ASP A 257 -22.80 -3.50 16.05
C ASP A 257 -23.33 -4.87 16.47
N ILE A 258 -23.11 -5.21 17.74
CA ILE A 258 -23.44 -6.52 18.30
C ILE A 258 -24.94 -6.82 18.35
N ASN A 259 -25.78 -5.79 18.26
CA ASN A 259 -27.24 -5.90 18.28
C ASN A 259 -27.87 -5.84 16.88
N HIS A 260 -27.05 -5.78 15.82
CA HIS A 260 -27.50 -5.93 14.44
C HIS A 260 -28.02 -7.36 14.18
N ASP A 261 -29.06 -7.52 13.35
CA ASP A 261 -29.73 -8.81 13.12
C ASP A 261 -28.82 -9.92 12.54
N MET A 262 -27.70 -9.51 11.93
CA MET A 262 -26.65 -10.40 11.42
C MET A 262 -25.72 -10.99 12.48
N PHE A 263 -25.67 -10.41 13.69
CA PHE A 263 -24.73 -10.78 14.75
C PHE A 263 -25.40 -11.12 16.09
N TYR A 264 -26.56 -10.53 16.37
CA TYR A 264 -27.30 -10.69 17.61
C TYR A 264 -27.68 -12.15 17.90
N ASP A 265 -27.55 -12.54 19.17
CA ASP A 265 -28.01 -13.82 19.72
C ASP A 265 -29.08 -13.57 20.79
N PRO A 266 -30.32 -14.06 20.61
CA PRO A 266 -31.39 -13.85 21.59
C PRO A 266 -31.27 -14.74 22.85
N ASN A 267 -30.27 -15.64 22.93
CA ASN A 267 -30.10 -16.61 24.01
C ASN A 267 -28.83 -16.37 24.84
N VAL A 268 -27.79 -15.79 24.24
CA VAL A 268 -26.47 -15.59 24.84
C VAL A 268 -26.08 -14.12 24.71
N SER A 269 -25.84 -13.43 25.82
CA SER A 269 -25.25 -12.08 25.80
C SER A 269 -23.75 -12.15 25.54
N ILE A 270 -23.20 -11.22 24.75
CA ILE A 270 -21.76 -11.09 24.56
C ILE A 270 -21.03 -10.84 25.88
N GLN A 271 -19.81 -11.37 25.96
CA GLN A 271 -18.85 -11.08 27.03
C GLN A 271 -17.72 -10.23 26.43
N PHE A 272 -17.21 -9.30 27.24
CA PHE A 272 -16.30 -8.23 26.84
C PHE A 272 -14.92 -8.50 27.46
N ASP A 273 -13.89 -8.54 26.62
CA ASP A 273 -12.52 -9.01 26.90
C ASP A 273 -12.46 -10.44 27.53
N ASP A 274 -13.41 -11.30 27.17
CA ASP A 274 -13.50 -12.70 27.61
C ASP A 274 -14.06 -13.62 26.51
N VAL A 275 -13.93 -14.93 26.69
CA VAL A 275 -14.23 -15.97 25.69
C VAL A 275 -15.63 -16.55 25.87
N ASN A 276 -16.49 -16.33 24.88
CA ASN A 276 -17.87 -16.79 24.84
C ASN A 276 -18.14 -17.73 23.66
N ILE A 277 -17.63 -18.97 23.75
CA ILE A 277 -17.73 -19.98 22.67
C ILE A 277 -19.16 -20.34 22.27
N ASP A 278 -20.14 -20.18 23.17
CA ASP A 278 -21.53 -20.57 22.93
C ASP A 278 -22.28 -19.56 22.05
N HIS A 279 -21.97 -18.26 22.17
CA HIS A 279 -22.61 -17.19 21.41
C HIS A 279 -22.62 -17.45 19.89
N ARG A 280 -23.78 -17.24 19.25
CA ARG A 280 -24.06 -17.54 17.84
C ARG A 280 -23.01 -17.04 16.86
N LYS A 281 -22.42 -15.86 17.09
CA LYS A 281 -21.45 -15.22 16.19
C LYS A 281 -20.13 -14.86 16.83
N ILE A 282 -20.09 -13.78 17.59
CA ILE A 282 -18.86 -13.22 18.17
C ILE A 282 -18.47 -14.05 19.42
N ILE A 283 -17.36 -14.78 19.38
CA ILE A 283 -16.91 -15.64 20.49
C ILE A 283 -15.78 -15.03 21.34
N TYR A 284 -15.25 -13.89 20.92
CA TYR A 284 -14.37 -13.02 21.70
C TYR A 284 -14.51 -11.60 21.15
N TYR A 285 -14.48 -10.59 22.03
CA TYR A 285 -14.44 -9.18 21.66
C TYR A 285 -13.50 -8.44 22.61
N ASP A 286 -12.45 -7.82 22.07
CA ASP A 286 -11.40 -7.10 22.82
C ASP A 286 -11.86 -5.82 23.55
N CYS A 287 -13.07 -5.34 23.29
CA CYS A 287 -13.63 -4.19 23.99
C CYS A 287 -13.88 -4.57 25.47
N LYS A 288 -13.51 -3.71 26.42
CA LYS A 288 -13.42 -4.10 27.85
C LYS A 288 -14.76 -4.17 28.59
N SER A 289 -15.79 -3.48 28.10
CA SER A 289 -17.09 -3.42 28.76
C SER A 289 -18.18 -2.94 27.80
N ILE A 290 -19.42 -3.28 28.15
CA ILE A 290 -20.60 -2.76 27.46
C ILE A 290 -20.68 -1.23 27.53
N ASP A 291 -20.25 -0.61 28.63
CA ASP A 291 -20.24 0.86 28.78
C ASP A 291 -19.21 1.52 27.84
N GLU A 292 -18.00 0.96 27.70
CA GLU A 292 -16.96 1.44 26.76
C GLU A 292 -17.49 1.33 25.32
N TYR A 293 -18.04 0.17 24.96
CA TYR A 293 -18.68 -0.09 23.66
C TYR A 293 -19.84 0.87 23.36
N GLN A 294 -20.81 1.01 24.27
CA GLN A 294 -22.00 1.84 24.08
C GLN A 294 -21.66 3.33 24.00
N SER A 295 -20.55 3.77 24.61
CA SER A 295 -20.07 5.16 24.49
C SER A 295 -19.39 5.47 23.16
N MET A 296 -19.01 4.44 22.38
CA MET A 296 -18.19 4.57 21.17
C MET A 296 -18.91 4.14 19.88
N ILE A 297 -19.90 3.24 19.93
CA ILE A 297 -20.56 2.67 18.75
C ILE A 297 -21.28 3.73 17.88
N GLY A 298 -20.71 4.02 16.71
CA GLY A 298 -21.25 4.97 15.75
C GLY A 298 -22.28 4.38 14.78
N ILE A 299 -22.88 5.25 13.96
CA ILE A 299 -23.60 4.86 12.74
C ILE A 299 -22.61 4.71 11.57
N ARG A 300 -22.81 3.71 10.69
CA ARG A 300 -21.91 3.38 9.56
C ARG A 300 -20.48 3.01 9.98
N GLU A 301 -20.35 2.25 11.06
CA GLU A 301 -19.08 1.61 11.44
C GLU A 301 -18.57 0.69 10.33
N HIS A 302 -17.29 0.84 10.00
CA HIS A 302 -16.61 0.10 8.95
C HIS A 302 -16.52 -1.39 9.30
N GLY A 303 -16.09 -1.70 10.54
CA GLY A 303 -15.94 -3.06 11.04
C GLY A 303 -17.23 -3.87 11.08
N THR A 304 -18.35 -3.22 11.41
CA THR A 304 -19.70 -3.80 11.32
C THR A 304 -20.00 -4.31 9.91
N HIS A 305 -19.70 -3.50 8.89
CA HIS A 305 -19.91 -3.91 7.50
C HIS A 305 -18.95 -5.02 7.08
N VAL A 306 -17.66 -4.90 7.42
CA VAL A 306 -16.61 -5.89 7.10
C VAL A 306 -16.95 -7.26 7.68
N ALA A 307 -17.28 -7.34 8.96
CA ALA A 307 -17.68 -8.58 9.62
C ALA A 307 -18.89 -9.25 8.97
N GLY A 308 -19.84 -8.46 8.47
CA GLY A 308 -21.05 -8.99 7.86
C GLY A 308 -20.81 -9.56 6.46
N ILE A 309 -19.85 -9.01 5.70
CA ILE A 309 -19.37 -9.61 4.43
C ILE A 309 -18.74 -11.00 4.70
N ILE A 310 -18.02 -11.15 5.81
CA ILE A 310 -17.40 -12.42 6.19
C ILE A 310 -18.48 -13.43 6.63
N ALA A 311 -19.17 -13.13 7.74
CA ALA A 311 -19.98 -14.11 8.46
C ALA A 311 -21.32 -13.56 8.96
N GLY A 312 -21.79 -12.41 8.46
CA GLY A 312 -23.10 -11.87 8.82
C GLY A 312 -24.22 -12.85 8.46
N GLN A 313 -25.13 -13.12 9.37
CA GLN A 313 -26.25 -14.03 9.11
C GLN A 313 -27.50 -13.51 9.80
N SER A 314 -28.42 -12.97 9.01
CA SER A 314 -29.68 -12.45 9.52
C SER A 314 -30.44 -13.52 10.33
N ILE A 315 -30.89 -13.17 11.54
CA ILE A 315 -31.85 -13.98 12.31
C ILE A 315 -33.30 -13.79 11.82
N CYS A 316 -33.53 -12.86 10.90
CA CYS A 316 -34.85 -12.52 10.41
C CYS A 316 -35.31 -13.50 9.31
N ASP A 317 -36.58 -13.91 9.37
CA ASP A 317 -37.20 -14.72 8.30
C ASP A 317 -37.63 -13.83 7.14
N ASN A 318 -36.64 -13.38 6.35
CA ASN A 318 -36.79 -12.44 5.25
C ASN A 318 -35.82 -12.80 4.12
N SER A 319 -36.37 -13.10 2.94
CA SER A 319 -35.61 -13.56 1.78
C SER A 319 -34.62 -12.54 1.22
N TYR A 320 -34.87 -11.24 1.41
CA TYR A 320 -33.94 -10.17 1.05
C TYR A 320 -32.80 -10.04 2.06
N LEU A 321 -33.06 -10.09 3.36
CA LEU A 321 -32.00 -10.01 4.38
C LEU A 321 -31.08 -11.23 4.32
N GLN A 322 -31.64 -12.43 4.17
CA GLN A 322 -30.88 -13.66 4.01
C GLN A 322 -30.05 -13.68 2.72
N ALA A 323 -30.51 -13.03 1.64
CA ALA A 323 -29.72 -12.84 0.42
C ALA A 323 -28.49 -11.92 0.62
N ASN A 324 -28.48 -11.08 1.66
CA ASN A 324 -27.39 -10.18 2.03
C ASN A 324 -26.42 -10.74 3.10
N ASN A 325 -26.57 -12.01 3.51
CA ASN A 325 -25.64 -12.67 4.43
C ASN A 325 -24.17 -12.68 3.92
N GLY A 326 -23.19 -12.90 4.80
CA GLY A 326 -21.78 -13.02 4.44
C GLY A 326 -21.46 -14.23 3.56
N ILE A 327 -20.21 -14.35 3.12
CA ILE A 327 -19.72 -15.50 2.34
C ILE A 327 -19.74 -16.80 3.16
N ALA A 328 -19.38 -16.70 4.44
CA ALA A 328 -19.32 -17.79 5.41
C ALA A 328 -20.39 -17.61 6.50
N PRO A 329 -21.69 -17.71 6.16
CA PRO A 329 -22.79 -17.32 7.05
C PRO A 329 -22.98 -18.22 8.28
N ASP A 330 -22.30 -19.36 8.41
CA ASP A 330 -22.29 -20.18 9.65
C ASP A 330 -20.94 -20.12 10.40
N ALA A 331 -19.98 -19.32 9.95
CA ALA A 331 -18.75 -19.06 10.70
C ALA A 331 -19.01 -18.23 11.95
N LYS A 332 -18.12 -18.39 12.94
CA LYS A 332 -18.03 -17.55 14.14
C LYS A 332 -16.87 -16.54 14.03
N LEU A 333 -16.90 -15.50 14.84
CA LEU A 333 -15.96 -14.37 14.78
C LEU A 333 -15.17 -14.20 16.08
N ILE A 334 -13.86 -14.00 15.95
CA ILE A 334 -13.03 -13.34 16.97
C ILE A 334 -12.96 -11.88 16.56
N TYR A 335 -13.32 -10.95 17.44
CA TYR A 335 -13.37 -9.54 17.10
C TYR A 335 -12.32 -8.72 17.85
N ILE A 336 -11.53 -7.95 17.10
CA ILE A 336 -10.49 -7.06 17.62
C ILE A 336 -10.72 -5.68 17.01
N SER A 337 -11.06 -4.71 17.86
CA SER A 337 -11.26 -3.31 17.50
C SER A 337 -9.96 -2.62 17.05
N ASP A 338 -10.07 -1.45 16.44
CA ASP A 338 -8.95 -0.57 16.09
C ASP A 338 -8.18 -0.12 17.36
N GLN A 339 -8.92 0.14 18.44
CA GLN A 339 -8.37 0.34 19.77
C GLN A 339 -7.65 -0.91 20.27
N GLY A 340 -8.07 -2.10 19.84
CA GLY A 340 -7.42 -3.40 20.04
C GLY A 340 -6.09 -3.52 19.30
N ILE A 341 -6.00 -3.12 18.03
CA ILE A 341 -4.74 -3.09 17.24
C ILE A 341 -3.64 -2.31 17.99
N HIS A 342 -4.02 -1.23 18.67
CA HIS A 342 -3.10 -0.38 19.44
C HIS A 342 -2.80 -0.91 20.86
N LYS A 343 -3.52 -1.93 21.34
CA LYS A 343 -3.31 -2.60 22.64
C LYS A 343 -2.63 -3.98 22.50
N GLN A 344 -2.93 -4.70 21.43
CA GLN A 344 -2.53 -6.07 21.17
C GLN A 344 -1.54 -6.10 19.98
N ASN A 345 -0.37 -6.69 20.18
CA ASN A 345 0.55 -6.95 19.08
C ASN A 345 0.20 -8.26 18.35
N LEU A 346 0.84 -8.51 17.20
CA LEU A 346 0.64 -9.72 16.39
C LEU A 346 0.81 -11.01 17.20
N ILE A 347 1.67 -11.02 18.22
CA ILE A 347 1.89 -12.17 19.12
C ILE A 347 0.61 -12.46 19.93
N THR A 348 0.04 -11.44 20.57
CA THR A 348 -1.23 -11.57 21.33
C THR A 348 -2.38 -12.00 20.42
N GLN A 349 -2.53 -11.36 19.26
CA GLN A 349 -3.52 -11.74 18.24
C GLN A 349 -3.36 -13.21 17.82
N SER A 350 -2.14 -13.65 17.51
CA SER A 350 -1.86 -15.04 17.10
C SER A 350 -2.10 -16.04 18.23
N ILE A 351 -1.91 -15.66 19.50
CA ILE A 351 -2.23 -16.51 20.66
C ILE A 351 -3.76 -16.68 20.80
N ILE A 352 -4.54 -15.61 20.66
CA ILE A 352 -6.02 -15.65 20.70
C ILE A 352 -6.57 -16.45 19.51
N MET A 353 -5.99 -16.26 18.32
CA MET A 353 -6.31 -17.03 17.11
C MET A 353 -6.12 -18.53 17.33
N ASN A 354 -4.95 -18.95 17.82
CA ASN A 354 -4.67 -20.37 18.07
C ASN A 354 -5.52 -20.96 19.20
N SER A 355 -5.77 -20.23 20.29
CA SER A 355 -6.54 -20.74 21.43
C SER A 355 -8.03 -20.94 21.11
N LEU A 356 -8.56 -20.20 20.14
CA LEU A 356 -9.94 -20.25 19.67
C LEU A 356 -10.11 -20.92 18.29
N ASN A 357 -9.07 -21.58 17.76
CA ASN A 357 -9.05 -22.29 16.48
C ASN A 357 -9.50 -21.40 15.27
N SER A 358 -9.02 -20.16 15.23
CA SER A 358 -9.12 -19.28 14.06
C SER A 358 -7.81 -19.31 13.27
N SER A 359 -7.83 -19.85 12.05
CA SER A 359 -6.67 -19.83 11.15
C SER A 359 -6.63 -18.59 10.25
N ILE A 360 -7.66 -17.74 10.24
CA ILE A 360 -7.86 -16.68 9.25
C ILE A 360 -8.00 -15.33 9.97
N SER A 361 -7.20 -14.33 9.60
CA SER A 361 -7.40 -12.93 10.03
C SER A 361 -7.73 -12.04 8.84
N SER A 362 -8.87 -11.36 8.90
CA SER A 362 -9.28 -10.31 7.96
C SER A 362 -8.97 -8.94 8.55
N ASN A 363 -8.17 -8.13 7.84
CA ASN A 363 -7.66 -6.86 8.33
C ASN A 363 -7.86 -5.81 7.21
N SER A 364 -8.91 -5.00 7.32
CA SER A 364 -9.41 -4.18 6.20
C SER A 364 -8.85 -2.75 6.20
N TRP A 365 -7.60 -2.59 6.63
CA TRP A 365 -6.93 -1.32 6.90
C TRP A 365 -5.46 -1.38 6.47
N GLY A 366 -4.81 -0.22 6.39
CA GLY A 366 -3.41 -0.06 6.04
C GLY A 366 -2.92 1.38 6.26
N SER A 367 -1.65 1.64 5.96
CA SER A 367 -1.09 2.99 5.86
C SER A 367 -1.45 3.67 4.52
N ILE A 368 -1.10 4.94 4.36
CA ILE A 368 -1.30 5.74 3.12
C ILE A 368 0.00 5.87 2.30
N ASP A 369 1.15 5.64 2.95
CA ASP A 369 2.49 5.53 2.38
C ASP A 369 3.13 4.23 2.92
N TYR A 370 4.24 3.76 2.34
CA TYR A 370 5.04 2.67 2.91
C TYR A 370 5.45 2.98 4.36
N TYR A 371 5.20 2.02 5.25
CA TYR A 371 5.48 2.10 6.69
C TYR A 371 6.19 0.82 7.14
N PRO A 372 7.53 0.72 6.96
CA PRO A 372 8.28 -0.52 7.08
C PRO A 372 8.15 -1.27 8.41
N ILE A 373 7.71 -0.60 9.49
CA ILE A 373 7.46 -1.26 10.78
C ILE A 373 6.16 -2.07 10.79
N PHE A 374 5.10 -1.66 10.07
CA PHE A 374 3.94 -2.54 9.86
C PHE A 374 4.28 -3.70 8.91
N ASN A 375 5.06 -3.42 7.85
CA ASN A 375 5.59 -4.47 6.98
C ASN A 375 6.38 -5.51 7.79
N TRP A 376 7.31 -5.08 8.63
CA TRP A 376 8.13 -5.94 9.48
C TRP A 376 7.31 -6.69 10.55
N ILE A 377 6.35 -6.02 11.22
CA ILE A 377 5.47 -6.68 12.20
C ILE A 377 4.73 -7.84 11.53
N TYR A 378 4.04 -7.60 10.41
CA TYR A 378 3.26 -8.64 9.74
C TYR A 378 4.13 -9.63 8.95
N GLY A 379 5.35 -9.24 8.58
CA GLY A 379 6.36 -10.18 8.09
C GLY A 379 6.65 -11.29 9.09
N ASN A 380 6.72 -10.99 10.40
CA ASN A 380 6.90 -12.00 11.45
C ASN A 380 5.73 -13.00 11.58
N SER A 381 4.67 -12.90 10.78
CA SER A 381 3.63 -13.94 10.65
C SER A 381 4.18 -15.30 10.21
N TYR A 382 5.37 -15.39 9.59
CA TYR A 382 6.03 -16.67 9.27
C TYR A 382 6.25 -17.57 10.51
N GLN A 383 6.26 -17.01 11.72
CA GLN A 383 6.36 -17.77 12.97
C GLN A 383 5.06 -18.54 13.29
N TYR A 384 3.95 -18.20 12.63
CA TYR A 384 2.62 -18.74 12.84
C TYR A 384 2.08 -19.40 11.57
N ASN A 385 2.85 -20.32 10.97
CA ASN A 385 2.53 -20.98 9.68
C ASN A 385 1.12 -21.58 9.53
N ASP A 386 0.42 -21.89 10.63
CA ASP A 386 -0.98 -22.35 10.61
C ASP A 386 -2.02 -21.22 10.42
N LEU A 387 -1.60 -19.95 10.41
CA LEU A 387 -2.44 -18.78 10.27
C LEU A 387 -2.22 -18.08 8.92
N ILE A 388 -3.28 -17.52 8.33
CA ILE A 388 -3.21 -16.61 7.18
C ILE A 388 -3.72 -15.22 7.56
N PHE A 389 -2.92 -14.20 7.24
CA PHE A 389 -3.27 -12.79 7.42
C PHE A 389 -3.64 -12.19 6.07
N ILE A 390 -4.91 -11.76 5.95
CA ILE A 390 -5.51 -11.25 4.72
C ILE A 390 -5.70 -9.74 4.88
N MET A 391 -5.17 -8.98 3.93
CA MET A 391 -4.96 -7.53 4.02
C MET A 391 -5.62 -6.78 2.87
N ALA A 392 -6.09 -5.56 3.12
CA ALA A 392 -6.46 -4.63 2.07
C ALA A 392 -5.21 -4.19 1.28
N GLY A 393 -5.33 -4.13 -0.05
CA GLY A 393 -4.27 -3.59 -0.91
C GLY A 393 -4.06 -2.07 -0.77
N GLY A 394 -5.06 -1.33 -0.29
CA GLY A 394 -5.09 0.15 -0.26
C GLY A 394 -6.09 0.74 -1.27
N ASN A 395 -6.40 2.02 -1.16
CA ASN A 395 -7.33 2.75 -2.03
C ASN A 395 -6.69 4.06 -2.59
N GLU A 396 -5.37 4.11 -2.67
CA GLU A 396 -4.60 5.35 -2.81
C GLU A 396 -4.22 5.69 -4.27
N ARG A 397 -4.50 4.81 -5.23
CA ARG A 397 -4.08 4.98 -6.64
C ARG A 397 -4.49 6.33 -7.24
N GLN A 398 -5.77 6.68 -7.17
CA GLN A 398 -6.28 7.99 -7.64
C GLN A 398 -5.83 9.17 -6.77
N ILE A 399 -5.54 8.92 -5.50
CA ILE A 399 -5.09 9.95 -4.55
C ILE A 399 -3.66 10.37 -4.87
N LEU A 400 -2.85 9.43 -5.38
CA LEU A 400 -1.45 9.62 -5.73
C LEU A 400 -1.27 10.03 -7.20
N ASP A 401 -1.97 9.43 -8.18
CA ASP A 401 -1.84 9.81 -9.59
C ASP A 401 -3.13 9.67 -10.43
N GLU A 402 -3.50 10.75 -11.13
CA GLU A 402 -4.50 10.73 -12.22
C GLU A 402 -4.02 9.88 -13.43
N ASN A 403 -2.71 9.59 -13.53
CA ASN A 403 -2.08 8.86 -14.65
C ASN A 403 -1.68 7.40 -14.30
N CYS A 404 -1.92 6.96 -13.05
CA CYS A 404 -1.56 5.62 -12.55
C CYS A 404 -0.04 5.28 -12.56
N GLU A 405 0.86 6.25 -12.46
CA GLU A 405 2.33 6.03 -12.49
C GLU A 405 2.99 6.05 -11.09
N TYR A 406 2.24 5.82 -9.99
CA TYR A 406 2.80 5.62 -8.64
C TYR A 406 2.37 4.30 -8.01
N PHE A 407 3.34 3.63 -7.40
CA PHE A 407 3.13 2.49 -6.51
C PHE A 407 2.31 2.95 -5.31
N SER A 408 1.25 2.21 -4.99
CA SER A 408 0.22 2.62 -4.04
C SER A 408 -0.20 1.52 -3.07
N ILE A 409 0.37 0.31 -3.18
CA ILE A 409 0.13 -0.76 -2.20
C ILE A 409 0.92 -0.51 -0.94
N ASN A 410 0.17 -0.22 0.12
CA ASN A 410 0.66 0.24 1.40
C ASN A 410 0.78 -0.89 2.42
N ASP A 411 1.37 -0.58 3.59
CA ASP A 411 1.67 -1.57 4.61
C ASP A 411 0.53 -1.73 5.63
N PRO A 412 0.29 -2.95 6.16
CA PRO A 412 1.06 -4.18 5.95
C PRO A 412 0.74 -4.98 4.68
N GLY A 413 -0.20 -4.55 3.83
CA GLY A 413 -0.56 -5.23 2.57
C GLY A 413 0.64 -5.47 1.62
N GLY A 414 1.61 -4.55 1.61
CA GLY A 414 2.86 -4.67 0.88
C GLY A 414 3.87 -5.71 1.41
N ASN A 415 3.53 -6.54 2.41
CA ASN A 415 4.44 -7.57 2.94
C ASN A 415 4.34 -8.92 2.21
N LYS A 416 5.47 -9.63 2.14
CA LYS A 416 5.62 -10.93 1.46
C LYS A 416 4.85 -12.10 2.09
N ASN A 417 4.49 -12.04 3.37
CA ASN A 417 3.85 -13.15 4.09
C ASN A 417 2.33 -12.99 4.27
N VAL A 418 1.79 -11.81 4.01
CA VAL A 418 0.33 -11.59 3.97
C VAL A 418 -0.25 -11.96 2.59
N LEU A 419 -1.57 -12.15 2.54
CA LEU A 419 -2.37 -12.19 1.31
C LEU A 419 -3.05 -10.82 1.15
N ALA A 420 -2.59 -10.00 0.21
CA ALA A 420 -3.17 -8.68 -0.08
C ALA A 420 -4.21 -8.76 -1.18
N VAL A 421 -5.33 -8.06 -0.99
CA VAL A 421 -6.50 -8.14 -1.87
C VAL A 421 -6.80 -6.78 -2.49
N GLY A 422 -6.71 -6.70 -3.81
CA GLY A 422 -7.15 -5.55 -4.61
C GLY A 422 -8.65 -5.63 -4.97
N ALA A 423 -9.21 -4.53 -5.47
CA ALA A 423 -10.64 -4.42 -5.79
C ALA A 423 -10.88 -4.42 -7.32
N ILE A 424 -11.90 -5.15 -7.77
CA ILE A 424 -12.49 -4.95 -9.11
C ILE A 424 -13.66 -3.96 -9.05
N ASP A 425 -13.93 -3.32 -10.19
CA ASP A 425 -15.01 -2.34 -10.32
C ASP A 425 -16.42 -2.96 -10.23
N SER A 426 -17.42 -2.10 -10.14
CA SER A 426 -18.81 -2.39 -9.90
C SER A 426 -19.40 -3.44 -10.85
N LEU A 427 -19.86 -4.55 -10.28
CA LEU A 427 -20.63 -5.57 -11.01
C LEU A 427 -22.04 -5.10 -11.45
N THR A 428 -22.42 -3.86 -11.13
CA THR A 428 -23.68 -3.22 -11.56
C THR A 428 -23.46 -1.85 -12.20
N TYR A 429 -24.43 -1.42 -13.00
CA TYR A 429 -24.61 -0.01 -13.33
C TYR A 429 -25.87 0.55 -12.65
N THR A 430 -25.79 1.81 -12.23
CA THR A 430 -26.95 2.61 -11.85
C THR A 430 -27.53 3.30 -13.08
N ILE A 431 -28.86 3.32 -13.21
CA ILE A 431 -29.56 4.23 -14.11
C ILE A 431 -29.83 5.52 -13.33
N ASN A 432 -29.96 6.67 -14.00
CA ASN A 432 -30.36 7.96 -13.39
C ASN A 432 -31.84 7.99 -12.91
N LYS A 433 -32.35 6.86 -12.40
CA LYS A 433 -33.67 6.71 -11.80
C LYS A 433 -33.54 6.51 -10.30
N VAL A 434 -34.29 7.31 -9.57
CA VAL A 434 -34.43 7.23 -8.11
C VAL A 434 -35.88 6.88 -7.79
N ILE A 435 -36.11 6.04 -6.79
CA ILE A 435 -37.44 5.74 -6.29
C ILE A 435 -37.65 6.47 -4.97
N MET A 436 -38.65 7.35 -4.94
CA MET A 436 -39.16 7.98 -3.72
C MET A 436 -40.29 7.12 -3.14
N LYS A 437 -40.26 6.89 -1.83
CA LYS A 437 -41.26 6.07 -1.15
C LYS A 437 -41.52 6.55 0.28
N ASP A 438 -42.78 6.52 0.68
CA ASP A 438 -43.25 6.75 2.06
C ASP A 438 -42.76 5.61 2.97
N MET A 439 -42.10 5.96 4.08
CA MET A 439 -41.66 4.96 5.06
C MET A 439 -42.83 4.25 5.75
N ASP A 440 -43.94 4.97 5.98
CA ASP A 440 -45.16 4.40 6.60
C ASP A 440 -45.96 3.56 5.59
N ARG A 441 -45.60 3.64 4.29
CA ARG A 441 -46.21 2.94 3.15
C ARG A 441 -47.70 3.22 2.91
N GLU A 442 -48.19 4.36 3.38
CA GLU A 442 -49.56 4.82 3.09
C GLU A 442 -49.66 5.40 1.67
N LEU A 443 -48.56 5.96 1.15
CA LEU A 443 -48.46 6.47 -0.22
C LEU A 443 -47.67 5.53 -1.16
N PRO A 444 -48.04 5.44 -2.45
CA PRO A 444 -47.35 4.59 -3.42
C PRO A 444 -45.97 5.14 -3.80
N SER A 445 -45.05 4.27 -4.19
CA SER A 445 -43.74 4.64 -4.72
C SER A 445 -43.87 5.52 -5.99
N ILE A 446 -42.94 6.46 -6.14
CA ILE A 446 -42.86 7.40 -7.25
C ILE A 446 -41.47 7.33 -7.89
N ASN A 447 -41.44 7.23 -9.22
CA ASN A 447 -40.21 7.26 -9.99
C ASN A 447 -39.77 8.71 -10.23
N LEU A 448 -38.52 8.99 -9.88
CA LEU A 448 -37.80 10.23 -10.09
C LEU A 448 -36.67 9.99 -11.10
N GLN A 449 -36.33 11.00 -11.90
CA GLN A 449 -35.18 10.97 -12.81
C GLN A 449 -34.19 12.08 -12.41
N PHE A 450 -32.90 11.75 -12.29
CA PHE A 450 -31.88 12.76 -11.98
C PHE A 450 -31.49 13.59 -13.22
N LEU A 451 -31.27 14.90 -13.04
CA LEU A 451 -30.89 15.83 -14.10
C LEU A 451 -29.37 16.08 -14.13
N GLU A 452 -28.67 15.36 -15.01
CA GLU A 452 -27.19 15.23 -14.99
C GLU A 452 -26.41 16.39 -15.65
N GLU A 453 -27.01 17.16 -16.57
CA GLU A 453 -26.31 17.99 -17.58
C GLU A 453 -25.27 19.02 -17.09
N HIS A 454 -25.23 19.36 -15.79
CA HIS A 454 -24.38 20.45 -15.26
C HIS A 454 -23.36 20.01 -14.19
N TYR A 455 -23.16 18.70 -14.00
CA TYR A 455 -22.21 18.15 -13.02
C TYR A 455 -20.93 17.60 -13.69
N PRO A 456 -19.74 17.70 -13.05
CA PRO A 456 -18.53 17.03 -13.55
C PRO A 456 -18.65 15.51 -13.43
N LYS A 457 -17.90 14.79 -14.28
CA LYS A 457 -17.70 13.33 -14.16
C LYS A 457 -17.28 12.97 -12.74
N GLY A 458 -17.84 11.87 -12.20
CA GLY A 458 -17.68 11.45 -10.80
C GLY A 458 -18.76 11.98 -9.84
N THR A 459 -19.61 12.93 -10.24
CA THR A 459 -20.70 13.38 -9.34
C THR A 459 -21.83 12.34 -9.20
N LEU A 460 -21.91 11.34 -10.10
CA LEU A 460 -22.89 10.27 -9.97
C LEU A 460 -22.69 9.44 -8.68
N ASP A 461 -21.47 9.43 -8.12
CA ASP A 461 -21.15 8.79 -6.84
C ASP A 461 -21.82 9.46 -5.63
N LEU A 462 -21.97 10.78 -5.68
CA LEU A 462 -22.74 11.55 -4.68
C LEU A 462 -24.25 11.31 -4.78
N LEU A 463 -24.71 10.78 -5.91
CA LEU A 463 -26.11 10.42 -6.20
C LEU A 463 -26.42 8.94 -6.02
N LYS A 464 -25.47 8.16 -5.51
CA LYS A 464 -25.72 6.82 -4.97
C LYS A 464 -26.49 6.93 -3.65
N LEU A 465 -27.74 7.37 -3.75
CA LEU A 465 -28.73 7.38 -2.68
C LEU A 465 -29.08 5.92 -2.37
N ASP A 466 -28.61 5.42 -1.23
CA ASP A 466 -28.94 4.08 -0.73
C ASP A 466 -30.25 4.13 0.05
N ARG A 467 -30.28 5.07 1.00
CA ARG A 467 -31.41 5.54 1.78
C ARG A 467 -31.00 6.91 2.35
N GLU A 468 -31.46 7.99 1.74
CA GLU A 468 -31.48 9.31 2.41
C GLU A 468 -32.87 9.53 3.00
N ASP A 469 -32.93 9.65 4.33
CA ASP A 469 -34.16 9.84 5.09
C ASP A 469 -34.48 11.33 5.18
N LEU A 470 -35.57 11.75 4.53
CA LEU A 470 -35.91 13.16 4.36
C LEU A 470 -37.33 13.45 4.83
N PHE A 471 -37.53 14.57 5.51
CA PHE A 471 -38.89 15.10 5.76
C PHE A 471 -39.22 16.08 4.64
N ILE A 472 -40.29 15.84 3.89
CA ILE A 472 -40.53 16.60 2.65
C ILE A 472 -40.60 18.10 2.89
N ASN A 473 -41.41 18.57 3.86
CA ASN A 473 -41.53 20.01 4.13
C ASN A 473 -40.37 20.60 4.98
N GLN A 474 -39.25 19.86 5.11
CA GLN A 474 -38.00 20.36 5.73
C GLN A 474 -36.78 20.21 4.82
N ASN A 475 -36.80 19.29 3.87
CA ASN A 475 -35.64 18.91 3.04
C ASN A 475 -35.94 18.92 1.53
N VAL A 476 -37.21 19.00 1.11
CA VAL A 476 -37.59 18.80 -0.30
C VAL A 476 -38.43 19.98 -0.79
N LEU A 477 -37.96 20.66 -1.84
CA LEU A 477 -38.78 21.61 -2.59
C LEU A 477 -39.48 20.88 -3.73
N LEU A 478 -40.80 20.76 -3.64
CA LEU A 478 -41.65 20.31 -4.73
C LEU A 478 -42.13 21.51 -5.55
N THR A 479 -41.90 21.50 -6.86
CA THR A 479 -42.29 22.62 -7.76
C THR A 479 -42.67 22.14 -9.17
N GLU A 480 -43.68 22.76 -9.77
CA GLU A 480 -43.96 22.66 -11.22
C GLU A 480 -43.36 23.82 -12.03
N ASP A 481 -42.92 24.88 -11.33
CA ASP A 481 -42.27 26.06 -11.91
C ASP A 481 -40.79 25.76 -12.15
N ALA A 482 -40.38 25.92 -13.41
CA ALA A 482 -39.03 25.65 -13.91
C ALA A 482 -38.02 26.75 -13.54
N ASP A 483 -38.45 28.01 -13.47
CA ASP A 483 -37.59 29.11 -13.03
C ASP A 483 -37.34 29.00 -11.52
N VAL A 484 -38.34 28.58 -10.73
CA VAL A 484 -38.16 28.24 -9.31
C VAL A 484 -37.19 27.07 -9.14
N ALA A 485 -37.33 26.00 -9.93
CA ALA A 485 -36.42 24.85 -9.86
C ALA A 485 -34.97 25.22 -10.21
N CYS A 486 -34.76 26.06 -11.22
CA CYS A 486 -33.42 26.42 -11.71
C CYS A 486 -32.76 27.63 -11.04
N SER A 487 -33.48 28.45 -10.26
CA SER A 487 -32.96 29.71 -9.71
C SER A 487 -32.25 29.60 -8.36
N ILE A 488 -32.25 28.42 -7.72
CA ILE A 488 -31.73 28.23 -6.37
C ILE A 488 -30.21 28.05 -6.39
N LEU A 489 -29.51 29.19 -6.42
CA LEU A 489 -28.05 29.26 -6.57
C LEU A 489 -27.24 28.84 -5.34
N TYR A 490 -27.88 28.70 -4.17
CA TYR A 490 -27.27 28.21 -2.93
C TYR A 490 -28.27 27.34 -2.18
N ILE A 491 -27.99 26.04 -2.15
CA ILE A 491 -28.74 25.02 -1.43
C ILE A 491 -27.82 24.43 -0.35
N PRO A 492 -28.23 24.33 0.94
CA PRO A 492 -27.48 23.57 1.94
C PRO A 492 -27.50 22.08 1.58
N GLU A 493 -26.41 21.35 1.82
CA GLU A 493 -26.10 19.99 1.30
C GLU A 493 -27.14 18.85 1.56
N ARG A 494 -28.25 19.14 2.24
CA ARG A 494 -29.37 18.22 2.55
C ARG A 494 -30.74 18.71 2.07
N TYR A 495 -30.76 19.55 1.04
CA TYR A 495 -31.99 20.00 0.39
C TYR A 495 -32.03 19.51 -1.07
N ILE A 496 -33.20 19.06 -1.48
CA ILE A 496 -33.44 18.43 -2.79
C ILE A 496 -34.59 19.15 -3.49
N VAL A 497 -34.48 19.38 -4.79
CA VAL A 497 -35.58 19.86 -5.64
C VAL A 497 -36.20 18.68 -6.38
N ILE A 498 -37.52 18.53 -6.29
CA ILE A 498 -38.29 17.61 -7.12
C ILE A 498 -39.21 18.45 -8.02
N TYR A 499 -38.84 18.52 -9.29
CA TYR A 499 -39.61 19.15 -10.34
C TYR A 499 -40.64 18.17 -10.91
N TYR A 500 -41.93 18.53 -10.89
CA TYR A 500 -43.01 17.65 -11.37
C TYR A 500 -43.80 18.21 -12.57
N GLY A 501 -43.29 19.28 -13.18
CA GLY A 501 -43.91 19.90 -14.35
C GLY A 501 -43.74 19.09 -15.66
N LYS A 502 -44.60 19.37 -16.63
CA LYS A 502 -44.72 18.59 -17.89
C LYS A 502 -43.74 19.01 -19.00
N THR A 503 -42.81 19.92 -18.71
CA THR A 503 -41.81 20.45 -19.65
C THR A 503 -40.41 19.98 -19.27
N GLU A 504 -39.57 19.73 -20.27
CA GLU A 504 -38.17 19.36 -20.06
C GLU A 504 -37.39 20.50 -19.36
N LEU A 505 -36.80 20.21 -18.21
CA LEU A 505 -36.14 21.20 -17.36
C LEU A 505 -34.66 21.37 -17.73
N LYS A 506 -34.21 22.62 -17.98
CA LYS A 506 -32.84 22.95 -18.41
C LYS A 506 -32.25 24.10 -17.62
N CYS A 507 -31.50 23.79 -16.56
CA CYS A 507 -30.97 24.77 -15.62
C CYS A 507 -29.51 25.16 -15.93
N HIS A 508 -29.27 26.38 -16.39
CA HIS A 508 -27.93 26.84 -16.81
C HIS A 508 -26.95 27.18 -15.67
N LYS A 509 -27.43 27.36 -14.43
CA LYS A 509 -26.61 27.65 -13.23
C LYS A 509 -27.31 27.14 -11.98
N TYR A 510 -26.94 25.95 -11.51
CA TYR A 510 -27.55 25.32 -10.34
C TYR A 510 -26.48 24.57 -9.53
N ASN A 511 -26.73 24.36 -8.24
CA ASN A 511 -25.78 23.73 -7.33
C ASN A 511 -26.53 23.01 -6.19
N GLY A 512 -26.92 21.76 -6.43
CA GLY A 512 -27.76 20.93 -5.55
C GLY A 512 -28.38 19.77 -6.33
N TYR A 513 -29.19 18.93 -5.69
CA TYR A 513 -29.84 17.81 -6.38
C TYR A 513 -31.18 18.23 -6.98
N ILE A 514 -31.36 18.06 -8.30
CA ILE A 514 -32.65 18.12 -8.99
C ILE A 514 -33.05 16.72 -9.43
N PHE A 515 -34.28 16.35 -9.10
CA PHE A 515 -34.99 15.26 -9.71
C PHE A 515 -36.17 15.80 -10.52
N THR A 516 -36.50 15.14 -11.61
CA THR A 516 -37.71 15.38 -12.40
C THR A 516 -38.66 14.19 -12.27
N THR A 517 -39.97 14.42 -12.37
CA THR A 517 -40.97 13.37 -12.53
C THR A 517 -42.17 13.89 -13.34
N SER A 518 -42.94 12.98 -13.93
CA SER A 518 -44.23 13.27 -14.55
C SER A 518 -45.41 12.77 -13.70
N ASP A 519 -45.14 12.31 -12.47
CA ASP A 519 -46.09 11.68 -11.57
C ASP A 519 -46.66 12.69 -10.55
N GLU A 520 -47.81 13.28 -10.90
CA GLU A 520 -48.51 14.28 -10.07
C GLU A 520 -48.89 13.79 -8.66
N ARG A 521 -48.86 12.47 -8.40
CA ARG A 521 -49.08 11.89 -7.05
C ARG A 521 -48.04 12.37 -6.03
N VAL A 522 -46.93 12.94 -6.50
CA VAL A 522 -45.88 13.56 -5.68
C VAL A 522 -46.37 14.78 -4.87
N ILE A 523 -47.54 15.35 -5.22
CA ILE A 523 -48.16 16.44 -4.47
C ILE A 523 -48.66 15.95 -3.10
N HIS A 524 -49.30 14.76 -3.02
CA HIS A 524 -49.84 14.21 -1.77
C HIS A 524 -48.78 13.96 -0.69
N TYR A 525 -47.55 13.72 -1.13
CA TYR A 525 -46.37 13.58 -0.28
C TYR A 525 -45.99 14.90 0.44
N SER A 526 -46.28 16.06 -0.16
CA SER A 526 -46.15 17.38 0.48
C SER A 526 -47.29 17.66 1.47
N GLU A 527 -48.54 17.40 1.04
CA GLU A 527 -49.76 17.64 1.81
C GLU A 527 -49.78 16.90 3.16
N SER A 528 -49.03 15.80 3.28
CA SER A 528 -48.96 14.92 4.44
C SER A 528 -47.69 15.05 5.30
N ASN A 529 -46.72 15.90 4.91
CA ASN A 529 -45.44 16.09 5.63
C ASN A 529 -44.68 14.78 5.92
N LYS A 530 -44.70 13.84 4.96
CA LYS A 530 -44.13 12.50 5.17
C LYS A 530 -42.63 12.49 5.34
N ARG A 531 -42.16 11.50 6.12
CA ARG A 531 -40.77 11.03 6.06
C ARG A 531 -40.68 10.02 4.91
N ILE A 532 -39.78 10.29 3.98
CA ILE A 532 -39.51 9.46 2.81
C ILE A 532 -38.10 8.90 2.88
N TYR A 533 -37.85 7.87 2.08
CA TYR A 533 -36.52 7.60 1.57
C TYR A 533 -36.45 7.73 0.04
N LEU A 534 -35.22 7.97 -0.44
CA LEU A 534 -34.82 7.87 -1.84
C LEU A 534 -33.83 6.71 -2.01
N TRP A 535 -34.09 5.79 -2.95
CA TRP A 535 -33.13 4.74 -3.37
C TRP A 535 -32.81 4.82 -4.87
N THR A 536 -31.65 4.29 -5.29
CA THR A 536 -31.29 4.07 -6.71
C THR A 536 -31.48 2.60 -7.12
N GLU A 537 -32.18 2.34 -8.24
CA GLU A 537 -32.24 0.98 -8.80
C GLU A 537 -30.90 0.61 -9.47
N ARG A 538 -30.42 -0.60 -9.20
CA ARG A 538 -29.14 -1.13 -9.68
C ARG A 538 -29.40 -2.34 -10.56
N TYR A 539 -28.74 -2.37 -11.71
CA TYR A 539 -28.94 -3.37 -12.76
C TYR A 539 -27.62 -4.07 -13.03
N LEU A 540 -27.63 -5.40 -13.19
CA LEU A 540 -26.39 -6.14 -13.40
C LEU A 540 -25.71 -5.76 -14.72
N ASN A 541 -24.40 -5.47 -14.68
CA ASN A 541 -23.66 -5.19 -15.89
C ASN A 541 -23.24 -6.49 -16.60
N GLN A 542 -24.15 -7.02 -17.41
CA GLN A 542 -23.95 -8.25 -18.20
C GLN A 542 -22.96 -8.07 -19.37
N SER A 543 -22.52 -6.83 -19.66
CA SER A 543 -21.82 -6.47 -20.90
C SER A 543 -20.38 -6.00 -20.72
N VAL A 544 -19.94 -5.75 -19.48
CA VAL A 544 -18.62 -5.14 -19.20
C VAL A 544 -17.54 -6.20 -18.97
N GLU A 545 -16.53 -6.14 -19.84
CA GLU A 545 -15.20 -6.72 -19.65
C GLU A 545 -14.63 -6.25 -18.30
N TYR A 546 -13.94 -7.11 -17.57
CA TYR A 546 -13.54 -6.80 -16.19
C TYR A 546 -12.63 -5.57 -16.13
N ILE A 547 -13.05 -4.57 -15.36
CA ILE A 547 -12.28 -3.36 -15.08
C ILE A 547 -11.75 -3.45 -13.65
N ASP A 548 -10.48 -3.12 -13.48
CA ASP A 548 -9.87 -2.80 -12.19
C ASP A 548 -10.61 -1.64 -11.51
N ALA A 549 -10.83 -1.71 -10.19
CA ALA A 549 -11.38 -0.55 -9.51
C ALA A 549 -10.36 0.60 -9.58
N ASP A 550 -10.78 1.75 -10.07
CA ASP A 550 -9.93 2.90 -10.39
C ASP A 550 -9.14 3.42 -9.18
N TYR A 551 -9.76 3.38 -8.00
CA TYR A 551 -9.12 3.68 -6.71
C TYR A 551 -8.22 2.57 -6.16
N SER A 552 -8.35 1.31 -6.62
CA SER A 552 -7.61 0.18 -6.03
C SER A 552 -6.11 0.41 -6.16
N SER A 553 -5.42 0.37 -5.02
CA SER A 553 -3.96 0.48 -5.00
C SER A 553 -3.29 -0.61 -5.84
N VAL A 554 -2.20 -0.23 -6.49
CA VAL A 554 -1.41 -1.05 -7.43
C VAL A 554 0.04 -1.14 -6.98
N GLY A 555 0.64 -2.29 -7.26
CA GLY A 555 1.95 -2.68 -6.78
C GLY A 555 3.14 -2.02 -7.49
N PRO A 556 4.37 -2.45 -7.13
CA PRO A 556 4.63 -3.46 -6.12
C PRO A 556 4.43 -2.93 -4.69
N GLY A 557 4.39 -3.86 -3.74
CA GLY A 557 4.56 -3.58 -2.33
C GLY A 557 5.99 -3.16 -1.99
N TYR A 558 6.29 -3.11 -0.69
CA TYR A 558 7.60 -2.70 -0.20
C TYR A 558 8.74 -3.56 -0.79
N LYS A 559 9.90 -2.96 -1.03
CA LYS A 559 11.10 -3.56 -1.67
C LYS A 559 10.93 -4.07 -3.12
N GLY A 560 9.74 -3.98 -3.71
CA GLY A 560 9.44 -4.54 -5.03
C GLY A 560 8.55 -5.78 -5.03
N ILE A 561 8.07 -6.24 -3.86
CA ILE A 561 7.24 -7.45 -3.74
C ILE A 561 5.98 -7.37 -4.62
N ILE A 562 5.71 -8.39 -5.43
CA ILE A 562 4.54 -8.42 -6.32
C ILE A 562 3.25 -8.46 -5.48
N LYS A 563 2.40 -7.44 -5.65
CA LYS A 563 1.09 -7.27 -5.02
C LYS A 563 0.13 -6.52 -5.97
N PRO A 564 -1.20 -6.66 -5.82
CA PRO A 564 -1.89 -7.55 -4.88
C PRO A 564 -1.70 -9.00 -5.29
N ASP A 565 -1.88 -9.98 -4.40
CA ASP A 565 -1.78 -11.39 -4.80
C ASP A 565 -2.98 -11.79 -5.67
N VAL A 566 -4.17 -11.28 -5.31
CA VAL A 566 -5.45 -11.53 -5.98
C VAL A 566 -6.36 -10.30 -5.91
N VAL A 567 -7.42 -10.29 -6.71
CA VAL A 567 -8.51 -9.31 -6.61
C VAL A 567 -9.87 -9.98 -6.39
N SER A 568 -10.76 -9.23 -5.75
CA SER A 568 -12.11 -9.65 -5.40
C SER A 568 -13.07 -8.45 -5.55
N PRO A 569 -14.40 -8.66 -5.67
CA PRO A 569 -15.35 -7.55 -5.67
C PRO A 569 -15.15 -6.63 -4.45
N GLY A 570 -14.82 -5.38 -4.74
CA GLY A 570 -14.54 -4.35 -3.73
C GLY A 570 -15.28 -3.05 -4.02
N THR A 571 -15.46 -2.68 -5.29
CA THR A 571 -16.43 -1.64 -5.63
C THR A 571 -17.83 -2.21 -5.55
N ASN A 572 -18.68 -1.52 -4.79
CA ASN A 572 -20.07 -1.86 -4.60
C ASN A 572 -20.29 -3.23 -3.87
N ILE A 573 -20.29 -3.22 -2.51
CA ILE A 573 -20.55 -4.37 -1.59
C ILE A 573 -21.55 -3.97 -0.45
N ILE A 574 -22.45 -4.85 0.02
CA ILE A 574 -23.51 -4.55 1.04
C ILE A 574 -23.23 -5.43 2.25
N SER A 575 -23.58 -4.92 3.41
CA SER A 575 -23.60 -5.63 4.67
C SER A 575 -24.37 -4.81 5.72
N ALA A 576 -24.25 -5.24 6.98
CA ALA A 576 -24.74 -4.57 8.16
C ALA A 576 -24.41 -3.06 8.23
N LEU A 577 -25.38 -2.28 8.69
CA LEU A 577 -25.29 -0.87 9.07
C LEU A 577 -25.42 -0.77 10.58
N SER A 578 -24.35 -0.36 11.26
CA SER A 578 -24.43 -0.05 12.68
C SER A 578 -25.39 1.11 12.94
N SER A 579 -26.07 1.08 14.09
CA SER A 579 -26.79 2.23 14.62
C SER A 579 -26.00 2.92 15.72
N GLU A 580 -26.05 4.26 15.74
CA GLU A 580 -25.73 5.03 16.94
C GLU A 580 -26.68 4.60 18.08
N ASN A 581 -26.19 4.56 19.33
CA ASN A 581 -26.95 4.13 20.51
C ASN A 581 -27.55 2.70 20.38
N SER A 582 -26.82 1.77 19.75
CA SER A 582 -27.22 0.36 19.61
C SER A 582 -27.13 -0.41 20.93
N PHE A 583 -28.09 -0.18 21.82
CA PHE A 583 -28.13 -0.74 23.18
C PHE A 583 -28.85 -2.09 23.27
N ASP A 584 -29.91 -2.28 22.48
CA ASP A 584 -30.75 -3.47 22.39
C ASP A 584 -30.98 -3.87 20.92
N PHE A 585 -31.41 -5.11 20.67
CA PHE A 585 -31.82 -5.57 19.33
C PHE A 585 -32.99 -4.75 18.76
N TYR A 586 -32.74 -4.06 17.64
CA TYR A 586 -33.68 -3.12 17.02
C TYR A 586 -34.64 -3.74 15.99
N GLY A 587 -34.71 -5.07 15.89
CA GLY A 587 -35.75 -5.78 15.16
C GLY A 587 -35.46 -6.08 13.69
N CYS A 588 -36.48 -6.57 12.98
CA CYS A 588 -36.41 -7.05 11.60
C CYS A 588 -37.27 -6.19 10.64
N PRO A 589 -36.81 -5.00 10.21
CA PRO A 589 -37.49 -4.25 9.16
C PRO A 589 -37.30 -4.92 7.79
N ASP A 590 -38.32 -4.87 6.92
CA ASP A 590 -38.33 -5.67 5.68
C ASP A 590 -37.15 -5.40 4.72
N ASP A 591 -36.61 -4.19 4.75
CA ASP A 591 -35.47 -3.73 3.95
C ASP A 591 -34.17 -3.57 4.77
N GLY A 592 -34.21 -3.96 6.05
CA GLY A 592 -33.04 -4.15 6.91
C GLY A 592 -32.35 -2.88 7.41
N PHE A 593 -31.36 -3.12 8.27
CA PHE A 593 -30.29 -2.18 8.57
C PHE A 593 -29.11 -2.47 7.65
N LEU A 594 -29.35 -2.40 6.34
CA LEU A 594 -28.30 -2.64 5.36
C LEU A 594 -27.70 -1.31 4.89
N HIS A 595 -26.38 -1.27 4.83
CA HIS A 595 -25.68 -0.31 4.00
C HIS A 595 -24.62 -1.03 3.18
N VAL A 596 -23.69 -0.24 2.70
CA VAL A 596 -23.29 -0.19 1.32
C VAL A 596 -21.89 0.38 1.42
N THR A 597 -20.84 -0.45 1.44
CA THR A 597 -19.42 -0.02 1.55
C THR A 597 -18.45 -0.54 0.44
N SER A 598 -17.53 0.33 -0.01
CA SER A 598 -16.64 0.15 -1.17
C SER A 598 -15.18 0.29 -0.75
N GLY A 599 -14.30 -0.56 -1.30
CA GLY A 599 -12.86 -0.48 -1.07
C GLY A 599 -12.15 -1.82 -1.27
N THR A 600 -10.82 -1.81 -1.30
CA THR A 600 -10.02 -3.03 -1.09
C THR A 600 -10.30 -3.64 0.29
N SER A 601 -10.66 -2.79 1.26
CA SER A 601 -11.24 -3.12 2.55
C SER A 601 -12.53 -3.97 2.48
N MET A 602 -13.14 -4.16 1.30
CA MET A 602 -14.33 -5.01 1.10
C MET A 602 -14.05 -6.19 0.18
N ALA A 603 -13.10 -6.05 -0.73
CA ALA A 603 -12.50 -7.20 -1.41
C ALA A 603 -11.87 -8.17 -0.38
N THR A 604 -11.20 -7.62 0.64
CA THR A 604 -10.54 -8.34 1.75
C THR A 604 -11.48 -9.30 2.51
N PRO A 605 -12.60 -8.86 3.11
CA PRO A 605 -13.54 -9.75 3.80
C PRO A 605 -14.28 -10.72 2.88
N ASN A 606 -14.48 -10.41 1.59
CA ASN A 606 -14.96 -11.41 0.63
C ASN A 606 -13.96 -12.58 0.53
N VAL A 607 -12.65 -12.29 0.38
CA VAL A 607 -11.59 -13.31 0.35
C VAL A 607 -11.43 -14.02 1.70
N ALA A 608 -11.58 -13.34 2.84
CA ALA A 608 -11.50 -13.98 4.16
C ALA A 608 -12.66 -14.96 4.41
N GLY A 609 -13.89 -14.56 4.07
CA GLY A 609 -15.04 -15.47 4.11
C GLY A 609 -14.90 -16.63 3.11
N ALA A 610 -14.36 -16.38 1.92
CA ALA A 610 -14.06 -17.42 0.93
C ALA A 610 -13.02 -18.42 1.45
N THR A 611 -11.98 -17.95 2.13
CA THR A 611 -10.96 -18.79 2.78
C THR A 611 -11.57 -19.69 3.87
N ALA A 612 -12.58 -19.23 4.61
CA ALA A 612 -13.31 -20.08 5.56
C ALA A 612 -14.13 -21.18 4.87
N LEU A 613 -14.72 -20.92 3.70
CA LEU A 613 -15.39 -21.96 2.90
C LEU A 613 -14.41 -23.02 2.40
N ILE A 614 -13.20 -22.60 1.98
CA ILE A 614 -12.11 -23.52 1.62
C ILE A 614 -11.76 -24.41 2.82
N ASN A 615 -11.49 -23.82 3.99
CA ASN A 615 -11.05 -24.59 5.15
C ASN A 615 -12.11 -25.61 5.59
N GLN A 616 -13.39 -25.22 5.65
CA GLN A 616 -14.49 -26.16 5.93
C GLN A 616 -14.56 -27.28 4.88
N TYR A 617 -14.43 -26.97 3.58
CA TYR A 617 -14.49 -27.99 2.52
C TYR A 617 -13.40 -29.04 2.67
N PHE A 618 -12.13 -28.64 2.82
CA PHE A 618 -11.02 -29.60 2.94
C PHE A 618 -11.08 -30.40 4.24
N LYS A 619 -11.50 -29.77 5.34
CA LYS A 619 -11.73 -30.40 6.66
C LYS A 619 -12.85 -31.43 6.62
N GLU A 620 -14.02 -31.10 6.06
CA GLU A 620 -15.17 -32.02 6.01
C GLU A 620 -15.11 -33.06 4.89
N LYS A 621 -14.79 -32.63 3.65
CA LYS A 621 -14.94 -33.48 2.45
C LYS A 621 -13.69 -34.29 2.14
N ARG A 622 -12.52 -33.84 2.63
CA ARG A 622 -11.22 -34.48 2.40
C ARG A 622 -10.46 -34.88 3.68
N ASN A 623 -10.99 -34.58 4.86
CA ASN A 623 -10.35 -34.86 6.16
C ASN A 623 -8.90 -34.32 6.20
N LEU A 624 -8.68 -33.12 5.65
CA LEU A 624 -7.38 -32.47 5.56
C LEU A 624 -7.40 -31.16 6.36
N GLN A 625 -6.44 -31.01 7.27
CA GLN A 625 -6.17 -29.74 7.95
C GLN A 625 -5.17 -28.94 7.12
N LEU A 626 -5.59 -27.76 6.68
CA LEU A 626 -4.76 -26.82 5.94
C LEU A 626 -3.98 -25.90 6.90
N ASN A 627 -2.80 -25.44 6.45
CA ASN A 627 -2.03 -24.36 7.06
C ASN A 627 -2.24 -23.02 6.29
N GLY A 628 -1.64 -21.93 6.76
CA GLY A 628 -1.79 -20.61 6.16
C GLY A 628 -1.27 -20.49 4.72
N ALA A 629 -0.17 -21.18 4.38
CA ALA A 629 0.37 -21.22 3.03
C ALA A 629 -0.49 -22.10 2.09
N ASP A 630 -1.08 -23.20 2.59
CA ASP A 630 -2.04 -24.01 1.82
C ASP A 630 -3.29 -23.18 1.45
N LEU A 631 -3.82 -22.42 2.43
CA LEU A 631 -4.96 -21.53 2.22
C LEU A 631 -4.64 -20.41 1.21
N ARG A 632 -3.43 -19.82 1.29
CA ARG A 632 -2.96 -18.80 0.35
C ARG A 632 -2.80 -19.36 -1.07
N ALA A 633 -2.17 -20.53 -1.20
CA ALA A 633 -2.00 -21.24 -2.47
C ALA A 633 -3.34 -21.64 -3.10
N LEU A 634 -4.33 -22.07 -2.31
CA LEU A 634 -5.69 -22.38 -2.80
C LEU A 634 -6.40 -21.13 -3.33
N ILE A 635 -6.37 -20.01 -2.62
CA ILE A 635 -6.93 -18.75 -3.11
C ILE A 635 -6.25 -18.31 -4.42
N ILE A 636 -4.93 -18.37 -4.49
CA ILE A 636 -4.17 -18.02 -5.72
C ILE A 636 -4.43 -19.01 -6.87
N ALA A 637 -4.63 -20.30 -6.60
CA ALA A 637 -5.02 -21.28 -7.63
C ALA A 637 -6.43 -21.02 -8.17
N SER A 638 -7.34 -20.55 -7.30
CA SER A 638 -8.71 -20.16 -7.67
C SER A 638 -8.76 -18.90 -8.53
N ALA A 639 -7.79 -18.00 -8.36
CA ALA A 639 -7.71 -16.75 -9.10
C ALA A 639 -7.54 -16.99 -10.61
N SER A 640 -8.23 -16.20 -11.43
CA SER A 640 -8.12 -16.26 -12.90
C SER A 640 -8.05 -14.84 -13.47
N ARG A 641 -7.10 -14.59 -14.36
CA ARG A 641 -6.95 -13.27 -15.01
C ARG A 641 -7.94 -13.11 -16.17
N PRO A 642 -8.54 -11.92 -16.38
CA PRO A 642 -9.51 -11.68 -17.44
C PRO A 642 -8.87 -11.45 -18.82
N ASP A 643 -7.56 -11.19 -18.87
CA ASP A 643 -6.77 -10.93 -20.08
C ASP A 643 -6.05 -12.17 -20.63
N GLU A 644 -6.37 -13.36 -20.12
CA GLU A 644 -5.74 -14.66 -20.41
C GLU A 644 -4.20 -14.71 -20.21
N ARG A 645 -3.58 -13.68 -19.63
CA ARG A 645 -2.16 -13.73 -19.23
C ARG A 645 -1.97 -14.74 -18.09
N LYS A 646 -0.79 -15.36 -18.07
CA LYS A 646 -0.37 -16.33 -17.04
C LYS A 646 0.48 -15.66 -15.97
N GLU A 647 1.35 -14.75 -16.39
CA GLU A 647 2.16 -13.87 -15.54
C GLU A 647 1.25 -12.96 -14.70
N PRO A 648 1.46 -12.85 -13.37
CA PRO A 648 0.77 -11.88 -12.55
C PRO A 648 1.24 -10.46 -12.89
N ASP A 649 0.48 -9.46 -12.48
CA ASP A 649 0.92 -8.06 -12.57
C ASP A 649 0.55 -7.25 -11.33
N MET A 650 1.13 -6.06 -11.25
CA MET A 650 0.94 -5.10 -10.17
C MET A 650 -0.49 -4.55 -10.08
N PHE A 651 -1.37 -4.85 -11.04
CA PHE A 651 -2.74 -4.34 -11.09
C PHE A 651 -3.74 -5.31 -10.44
N ILE A 652 -3.67 -6.59 -10.80
CA ILE A 652 -4.63 -7.60 -10.34
C ILE A 652 -4.00 -8.91 -9.82
N GLY A 653 -2.68 -9.00 -9.75
CA GLY A 653 -1.96 -10.19 -9.30
C GLY A 653 -2.22 -11.41 -10.17
N HIS A 654 -2.45 -12.55 -9.53
CA HIS A 654 -2.85 -13.80 -10.20
C HIS A 654 -4.33 -13.80 -10.63
N GLY A 655 -5.06 -12.69 -10.45
CA GLY A 655 -6.39 -12.43 -11.00
C GLY A 655 -7.55 -12.52 -10.00
N ILE A 656 -8.75 -12.77 -10.54
CA ILE A 656 -10.03 -12.70 -9.83
C ILE A 656 -10.36 -14.04 -9.18
N VAL A 657 -10.64 -14.06 -7.88
CA VAL A 657 -11.00 -15.25 -7.09
C VAL A 657 -12.32 -15.89 -7.55
N ASP A 658 -12.31 -17.20 -7.84
CA ASP A 658 -13.50 -18.02 -8.09
C ASP A 658 -13.36 -19.40 -7.42
N LEU A 659 -14.01 -19.60 -6.27
CA LEU A 659 -13.95 -20.86 -5.51
C LEU A 659 -14.43 -22.09 -6.29
N SER A 660 -15.30 -21.93 -7.29
CA SER A 660 -15.82 -23.06 -8.06
C SER A 660 -14.76 -23.73 -8.95
N THR A 661 -13.60 -23.09 -9.14
CA THR A 661 -12.44 -23.67 -9.83
C THR A 661 -11.56 -24.56 -8.94
N ILE A 662 -11.76 -24.55 -7.60
CA ILE A 662 -10.99 -25.36 -6.64
C ILE A 662 -11.86 -26.25 -5.73
N LEU A 663 -13.15 -25.95 -5.54
CA LEU A 663 -14.06 -26.73 -4.71
C LEU A 663 -14.92 -27.66 -5.57
N ASN A 664 -14.55 -28.94 -5.59
CA ASN A 664 -14.96 -29.96 -6.55
C ASN A 664 -16.19 -30.79 -6.13
N PHE A 665 -17.40 -30.32 -6.43
CA PHE A 665 -18.64 -31.01 -6.04
C PHE A 665 -19.14 -32.03 -7.08
N ASP A 666 -18.78 -31.89 -8.36
CA ASP A 666 -19.27 -32.73 -9.47
C ASP A 666 -18.24 -33.76 -9.97
N LYS A 667 -17.01 -33.72 -9.46
CA LYS A 667 -15.87 -34.57 -9.86
C LYS A 667 -15.35 -34.30 -11.28
N SER A 668 -15.50 -33.07 -11.76
CA SER A 668 -14.97 -32.62 -13.06
C SER A 668 -13.45 -32.35 -13.07
N PHE A 669 -12.84 -32.17 -11.90
CA PHE A 669 -11.39 -32.02 -11.72
C PHE A 669 -10.94 -32.72 -10.42
N GLY A 670 -9.70 -32.51 -10.00
CA GLY A 670 -9.16 -32.91 -8.70
C GLY A 670 -8.08 -31.93 -8.22
N VAL A 671 -7.70 -32.04 -6.95
CA VAL A 671 -6.72 -31.16 -6.30
C VAL A 671 -5.64 -31.98 -5.58
N GLY A 672 -4.38 -31.84 -5.97
CA GLY A 672 -3.22 -32.39 -5.25
C GLY A 672 -2.62 -31.33 -4.33
N ILE A 673 -2.50 -31.59 -3.04
CA ILE A 673 -1.91 -30.66 -2.05
C ILE A 673 -0.72 -31.33 -1.36
N THR A 674 0.37 -30.60 -1.17
CA THR A 674 1.53 -31.03 -0.37
C THR A 674 1.14 -31.56 1.02
N GLN A 675 1.82 -32.62 1.47
CA GLN A 675 1.70 -33.08 2.86
C GLN A 675 2.07 -31.95 3.83
N LYS A 676 1.19 -31.66 4.81
CA LYS A 676 1.40 -30.58 5.80
C LYS A 676 2.80 -30.66 6.43
N ASP A 677 3.41 -29.48 6.63
CA ASP A 677 4.76 -29.27 7.17
C ASP A 677 5.92 -29.80 6.31
N SER A 678 5.69 -30.08 5.02
CA SER A 678 6.79 -30.30 4.06
C SER A 678 7.71 -29.07 3.96
N TYR A 679 8.99 -29.34 3.75
CA TYR A 679 10.04 -28.34 3.79
C TYR A 679 11.16 -28.67 2.81
N ILE A 680 12.03 -27.69 2.57
CA ILE A 680 13.27 -27.78 1.81
C ILE A 680 14.39 -27.12 2.63
N GLU A 681 15.63 -27.57 2.47
CA GLU A 681 16.79 -27.14 3.27
C GLU A 681 18.11 -27.29 2.49
N ASN A 682 19.23 -26.78 3.00
CA ASN A 682 20.59 -27.00 2.46
C ASN A 682 20.73 -26.68 0.95
N SER A 683 20.05 -25.64 0.44
CA SER A 683 20.03 -25.24 -0.98
C SER A 683 19.56 -26.33 -1.96
N ASN A 684 18.86 -27.36 -1.46
CA ASN A 684 18.51 -28.56 -2.22
C ASN A 684 17.37 -28.34 -3.24
N HIS A 685 17.13 -29.40 -4.00
CA HIS A 685 16.09 -29.54 -5.01
C HIS A 685 15.18 -30.71 -4.62
N VAL A 686 13.87 -30.49 -4.60
CA VAL A 686 12.88 -31.54 -4.31
C VAL A 686 11.87 -31.66 -5.45
N MET A 687 11.34 -32.88 -5.66
CA MET A 687 10.40 -33.18 -6.73
C MET A 687 9.27 -34.12 -6.26
N THR A 688 8.10 -33.99 -6.88
CA THR A 688 7.01 -34.97 -6.86
C THR A 688 6.47 -35.20 -8.27
N LYS A 689 5.87 -36.36 -8.50
CA LYS A 689 5.19 -36.72 -9.75
C LYS A 689 3.67 -36.65 -9.60
N ILE A 690 2.96 -36.34 -10.68
CA ILE A 690 1.49 -36.26 -10.70
C ILE A 690 0.92 -36.65 -12.07
N ASN A 691 -0.07 -37.53 -12.11
CA ASN A 691 -0.64 -38.03 -13.36
C ASN A 691 -1.87 -37.23 -13.82
N VAL A 692 -1.74 -36.52 -14.94
CA VAL A 692 -2.83 -35.88 -15.68
C VAL A 692 -3.60 -36.91 -16.52
N LYS A 693 -4.93 -36.87 -16.45
CA LYS A 693 -5.84 -37.91 -17.00
C LYS A 693 -6.52 -37.55 -18.30
N ASN A 694 -6.86 -36.28 -18.50
CA ASN A 694 -7.54 -35.76 -19.69
C ASN A 694 -7.16 -34.28 -19.90
N ASN A 695 -7.78 -33.60 -20.88
CA ASN A 695 -7.59 -32.17 -21.16
C ASN A 695 -8.91 -31.36 -21.12
N GLU A 696 -9.87 -31.79 -20.30
CA GLU A 696 -11.18 -31.15 -20.17
C GLU A 696 -11.13 -29.87 -19.31
N THR A 697 -10.20 -29.79 -18.38
CA THR A 697 -9.89 -28.61 -17.54
C THR A 697 -8.46 -28.13 -17.75
N GLU A 698 -8.15 -26.91 -17.32
CA GLU A 698 -6.77 -26.43 -17.26
C GLU A 698 -6.02 -27.16 -16.14
N PHE A 699 -4.69 -27.19 -16.21
CA PHE A 699 -3.87 -27.65 -15.09
C PHE A 699 -3.09 -26.47 -14.51
N ARG A 700 -3.32 -26.20 -13.23
CA ARG A 700 -2.75 -25.08 -12.47
C ARG A 700 -1.91 -25.64 -11.32
N ILE A 701 -0.71 -25.11 -11.10
CA ILE A 701 0.16 -25.47 -9.98
C ILE A 701 0.59 -24.17 -9.31
N VAL A 702 0.46 -24.08 -7.99
CA VAL A 702 0.82 -22.90 -7.19
C VAL A 702 1.76 -23.31 -6.07
N LEU A 703 2.95 -22.72 -6.04
CA LEU A 703 3.85 -22.68 -4.89
C LEU A 703 3.43 -21.53 -3.97
N SER A 704 3.48 -21.74 -2.65
CA SER A 704 3.37 -20.65 -1.67
C SER A 704 4.12 -20.97 -0.38
N TYR A 705 4.84 -19.99 0.18
CA TYR A 705 5.61 -20.15 1.42
C TYR A 705 5.66 -18.86 2.23
N PHE A 706 5.74 -18.95 3.56
CA PHE A 706 6.03 -17.78 4.41
C PHE A 706 7.53 -17.71 4.69
N ASP A 707 8.17 -16.69 4.12
CA ASP A 707 9.61 -16.45 4.18
C ASP A 707 10.03 -15.76 5.49
N ILE A 708 11.27 -15.95 5.93
CA ILE A 708 11.78 -15.30 7.14
C ILE A 708 11.82 -13.78 6.96
N GLU A 709 11.23 -13.06 7.92
CA GLU A 709 11.31 -11.59 7.93
C GLU A 709 12.65 -11.12 8.49
N LEU A 710 13.30 -10.23 7.75
CA LEU A 710 14.67 -9.80 8.01
C LEU A 710 14.71 -8.56 8.91
N ASN A 711 15.87 -7.93 9.03
CA ASN A 711 15.94 -6.61 9.64
C ASN A 711 15.20 -5.57 8.79
N ILE A 712 14.49 -4.64 9.44
CA ILE A 712 13.75 -3.54 8.82
C ILE A 712 14.57 -2.63 7.89
N GLU A 713 15.89 -2.53 8.07
CA GLU A 713 16.79 -1.76 7.17
C GLU A 713 17.20 -2.54 5.90
N SER A 714 16.92 -3.85 5.81
CA SER A 714 17.31 -4.73 4.71
C SER A 714 16.47 -4.52 3.45
N MET A 715 17.12 -4.25 2.31
CA MET A 715 16.46 -4.21 0.99
C MET A 715 16.43 -5.55 0.27
N ILE A 716 16.85 -6.65 0.92
CA ILE A 716 16.57 -8.00 0.42
C ILE A 716 15.04 -8.22 0.49
N PRO A 717 14.37 -8.52 -0.64
CA PRO A 717 12.92 -8.72 -0.68
C PRO A 717 12.57 -10.06 -0.03
N ILE A 718 13.04 -11.14 -0.65
CA ILE A 718 12.90 -12.53 -0.22
C ILE A 718 14.26 -13.03 0.23
N MET A 719 14.32 -13.67 1.40
CA MET A 719 15.50 -14.35 1.90
C MET A 719 15.54 -15.76 1.33
N ASN A 720 14.47 -16.52 1.59
CA ASN A 720 14.37 -17.94 1.31
C ASN A 720 13.75 -18.18 -0.07
N ASP A 721 14.47 -17.72 -1.09
CA ASP A 721 14.07 -17.70 -2.50
C ASP A 721 13.85 -19.13 -3.03
N LEU A 722 12.59 -19.49 -3.29
CA LEU A 722 12.16 -20.81 -3.77
C LEU A 722 11.49 -20.75 -5.15
N ASP A 723 12.01 -21.53 -6.10
CA ASP A 723 11.57 -21.55 -7.50
C ASP A 723 10.70 -22.80 -7.82
N LEU A 724 9.56 -22.61 -8.48
CA LEU A 724 8.68 -23.65 -9.04
C LEU A 724 9.04 -23.94 -10.50
N VAL A 725 9.25 -25.22 -10.83
CA VAL A 725 9.33 -25.66 -12.22
C VAL A 725 8.47 -26.89 -12.43
N VAL A 726 7.70 -26.91 -13.52
CA VAL A 726 6.86 -28.05 -13.91
C VAL A 726 7.34 -28.60 -15.25
N ILE A 727 7.54 -29.91 -15.36
CA ILE A 727 7.97 -30.59 -16.58
C ILE A 727 6.86 -31.54 -17.04
N SER A 728 6.54 -31.51 -18.35
CA SER A 728 5.52 -32.33 -18.99
C SER A 728 6.03 -33.71 -19.45
N PRO A 729 5.13 -34.66 -19.78
CA PRO A 729 5.50 -35.95 -20.38
C PRO A 729 6.45 -35.87 -21.60
N SER A 730 6.36 -34.81 -22.41
CA SER A 730 7.26 -34.55 -23.54
C SER A 730 8.62 -33.93 -23.17
N GLY A 731 8.83 -33.57 -21.91
CA GLY A 731 10.00 -32.82 -21.43
C GLY A 731 9.89 -31.30 -21.60
N LYS A 732 8.76 -30.75 -22.05
CA LYS A 732 8.56 -29.29 -22.08
C LYS A 732 8.51 -28.75 -20.65
N ARG A 733 9.39 -27.78 -20.38
CA ARG A 733 9.51 -27.05 -19.12
C ARG A 733 8.48 -25.90 -19.06
N TYR A 734 8.00 -25.62 -17.85
CA TYR A 734 7.24 -24.43 -17.48
C TYR A 734 7.83 -23.86 -16.19
N LEU A 735 8.22 -22.59 -16.19
CA LEU A 735 8.69 -21.88 -15.00
C LEU A 735 7.50 -21.27 -14.23
N GLY A 736 7.67 -21.04 -12.94
CA GLY A 736 6.78 -20.23 -12.12
C GLY A 736 6.44 -18.90 -12.78
N ASP A 737 5.17 -18.51 -12.68
CA ASP A 737 4.59 -17.28 -13.24
C ASP A 737 4.81 -17.04 -14.75
N HIS A 738 5.41 -17.97 -15.50
CA HIS A 738 5.56 -17.91 -16.96
C HIS A 738 6.27 -16.62 -17.45
N ARG A 739 7.19 -16.09 -16.63
CA ARG A 739 7.90 -14.82 -16.87
C ARG A 739 8.45 -14.70 -18.30
N THR A 740 8.12 -13.59 -18.97
CA THR A 740 8.52 -13.34 -20.36
C THR A 740 10.02 -13.09 -20.57
N ASP A 741 10.82 -12.89 -19.51
CA ASP A 741 12.29 -12.79 -19.56
C ASP A 741 13.02 -14.11 -19.23
N GLU A 742 12.26 -15.20 -19.05
CA GLU A 742 12.72 -16.55 -18.65
C GLU A 742 13.50 -16.62 -17.33
N ASP A 743 13.53 -15.55 -16.51
CA ASP A 743 14.14 -15.57 -15.17
C ASP A 743 13.23 -16.26 -14.13
N SER A 744 13.78 -16.55 -12.95
CA SER A 744 13.06 -16.94 -11.74
C SER A 744 12.34 -15.75 -11.08
N GLU A 745 11.29 -15.96 -10.29
CA GLU A 745 10.54 -14.87 -9.64
C GLU A 745 11.08 -14.53 -8.24
N HIS A 746 11.85 -13.44 -8.17
CA HIS A 746 12.58 -13.04 -6.96
C HIS A 746 11.84 -12.04 -6.04
N PHE A 747 10.60 -11.68 -6.37
CA PHE A 747 9.76 -10.72 -5.66
C PHE A 747 8.40 -11.27 -5.23
N SER A 748 8.12 -12.57 -5.42
CA SER A 748 6.90 -13.22 -4.91
C SER A 748 7.22 -14.46 -4.10
N THR A 749 6.59 -14.62 -2.93
CA THR A 749 6.59 -15.89 -2.18
C THR A 749 5.46 -16.83 -2.62
N ASN A 750 4.89 -16.56 -3.81
CA ASN A 750 3.97 -17.41 -4.53
C ASN A 750 4.37 -17.46 -6.00
N GLU A 751 4.42 -18.63 -6.61
CA GLU A 751 4.61 -18.78 -8.06
C GLU A 751 3.53 -19.67 -8.65
N LYS A 752 3.01 -19.34 -9.84
CA LYS A 752 1.88 -20.03 -10.46
C LYS A 752 2.16 -20.50 -11.89
N VAL A 753 2.17 -21.81 -12.10
CA VAL A 753 2.17 -22.42 -13.43
C VAL A 753 0.73 -22.63 -13.91
N ILE A 754 0.39 -22.15 -15.11
CA ILE A 754 -0.88 -22.42 -15.81
C ILE A 754 -0.62 -23.13 -17.15
N ILE A 755 -1.12 -24.35 -17.30
CA ILE A 755 -1.07 -25.13 -18.54
C ILE A 755 -2.48 -25.19 -19.11
N SER A 756 -2.69 -24.50 -20.24
CA SER A 756 -4.01 -24.42 -20.87
C SER A 756 -4.41 -25.76 -21.50
N LYS A 757 -5.71 -25.97 -21.73
CA LYS A 757 -6.27 -27.19 -22.33
C LYS A 757 -5.69 -27.57 -23.71
N LYS A 758 -5.05 -26.60 -24.39
CA LYS A 758 -4.37 -26.77 -25.69
C LYS A 758 -2.89 -27.19 -25.56
N GLU A 759 -2.28 -26.90 -24.41
CA GLU A 759 -0.88 -27.22 -24.07
C GLU A 759 -0.76 -28.46 -23.17
N LEU A 760 -1.87 -28.93 -22.61
CA LEU A 760 -1.91 -30.00 -21.63
C LEU A 760 -1.80 -31.37 -22.30
N GLU A 761 -0.81 -32.14 -21.86
CA GLU A 761 -0.52 -33.51 -22.29
C GLU A 761 -1.17 -34.50 -21.31
N ILE A 762 -1.48 -35.72 -21.76
CA ILE A 762 -1.98 -36.78 -20.88
C ILE A 762 -0.79 -37.67 -20.48
N GLY A 763 -0.53 -37.77 -19.17
CA GLY A 763 0.60 -38.53 -18.63
C GLY A 763 1.10 -37.98 -17.29
N GLU A 764 2.30 -38.42 -16.90
CA GLU A 764 2.97 -37.99 -15.68
C GLU A 764 3.70 -36.65 -15.88
N TYR A 765 3.33 -35.66 -15.08
CA TYR A 765 4.05 -34.40 -14.91
C TYR A 765 4.97 -34.50 -13.70
N GLU A 766 6.11 -33.81 -13.76
CA GLU A 766 7.02 -33.60 -12.64
C GLU A 766 6.85 -32.17 -12.12
N ILE A 767 6.71 -32.01 -10.80
CA ILE A 767 6.67 -30.73 -10.12
C ILE A 767 7.93 -30.65 -9.25
N HIS A 768 8.78 -29.66 -9.52
CA HIS A 768 10.03 -29.41 -8.83
C HIS A 768 9.94 -28.11 -8.02
N VAL A 769 10.53 -28.11 -6.83
CA VAL A 769 10.79 -26.92 -6.04
C VAL A 769 12.29 -26.86 -5.75
N TYR A 770 12.92 -25.72 -6.04
CA TYR A 770 14.33 -25.46 -5.77
C TYR A 770 14.46 -24.49 -4.59
N SER A 771 15.51 -24.60 -3.80
CA SER A 771 15.86 -23.63 -2.75
C SER A 771 17.20 -22.97 -3.07
N ASN A 772 17.28 -21.65 -3.07
CA ASN A 772 18.54 -20.93 -3.25
C ASN A 772 19.37 -20.74 -1.96
N ILE A 773 18.95 -21.34 -0.82
CA ILE A 773 19.53 -21.08 0.50
C ILE A 773 19.63 -22.32 1.41
N ASP A 774 20.56 -22.29 2.37
CA ASP A 774 20.84 -23.40 3.28
C ASP A 774 19.89 -23.55 4.48
N GLU A 775 19.05 -22.55 4.82
CA GLU A 775 18.06 -22.66 5.90
C GLU A 775 16.84 -23.54 5.55
N VAL A 776 16.08 -23.94 6.58
CA VAL A 776 14.87 -24.78 6.45
C VAL A 776 13.65 -23.91 6.13
N GLN A 777 13.14 -23.98 4.89
CA GLN A 777 11.92 -23.30 4.46
C GLN A 777 10.75 -24.29 4.30
N LYS A 778 9.61 -24.02 4.96
CA LYS A 778 8.36 -24.76 4.73
C LYS A 778 7.64 -24.22 3.49
N PHE A 779 7.00 -25.09 2.72
CA PHE A 779 6.26 -24.68 1.52
C PHE A 779 4.99 -25.50 1.30
N SER A 780 4.03 -24.90 0.60
CA SER A 780 2.86 -25.58 0.05
C SER A 780 2.93 -25.61 -1.47
N ILE A 781 2.54 -26.73 -2.08
CA ILE A 781 2.19 -26.82 -3.49
C ILE A 781 0.72 -27.24 -3.56
N VAL A 782 -0.06 -26.46 -4.30
CA VAL A 782 -1.45 -26.75 -4.63
C VAL A 782 -1.57 -26.91 -6.14
N SER A 783 -2.00 -28.09 -6.57
CA SER A 783 -2.21 -28.44 -7.97
C SER A 783 -3.69 -28.71 -8.23
N VAL A 784 -4.24 -28.17 -9.32
CA VAL A 784 -5.69 -28.15 -9.61
C VAL A 784 -5.89 -28.40 -11.10
N GLY A 785 -6.69 -29.41 -11.45
CA GLY A 785 -6.97 -29.73 -12.85
C GLY A 785 -7.43 -31.17 -13.07
N PRO A 786 -7.20 -31.78 -14.24
CA PRO A 786 -7.69 -33.12 -14.57
C PRO A 786 -6.77 -34.22 -14.00
N ILE A 787 -6.66 -34.22 -12.67
CA ILE A 787 -5.86 -35.11 -11.81
C ILE A 787 -6.78 -35.80 -10.78
N ASP A 788 -6.24 -36.69 -9.94
CA ASP A 788 -6.95 -37.14 -8.72
C ASP A 788 -6.76 -36.18 -7.55
N ASP A 789 -7.76 -36.15 -6.66
CA ASP A 789 -7.61 -35.66 -5.29
C ASP A 789 -6.57 -36.51 -4.54
N GLN A 790 -5.40 -35.93 -4.25
CA GLN A 790 -4.28 -36.64 -3.63
C GLN A 790 -3.48 -35.75 -2.66
N LEU A 791 -2.59 -36.38 -1.90
CA LEU A 791 -1.51 -35.69 -1.19
C LEU A 791 -0.21 -35.83 -1.99
N LEU A 792 0.55 -34.74 -2.10
CA LEU A 792 1.84 -34.70 -2.77
C LEU A 792 2.96 -34.89 -1.74
N THR A 793 3.86 -35.84 -2.01
CA THR A 793 5.02 -36.12 -1.17
C THR A 793 6.28 -35.83 -1.97
N PHE A 794 6.92 -34.70 -1.64
CA PHE A 794 8.18 -34.30 -2.28
C PHE A 794 9.35 -35.12 -1.74
N GLN A 795 10.32 -35.40 -2.60
CA GLN A 795 11.57 -36.10 -2.28
C GLN A 795 12.76 -35.32 -2.85
N GLU A 796 13.87 -35.29 -2.12
CA GLU A 796 15.13 -34.70 -2.62
C GLU A 796 15.59 -35.44 -3.88
N THR A 797 16.03 -34.69 -4.89
CA THR A 797 16.58 -35.23 -6.13
C THR A 797 17.83 -34.47 -6.56
N LEU A 798 18.67 -35.14 -7.35
CA LEU A 798 19.87 -34.57 -7.96
C LEU A 798 19.72 -34.43 -9.49
N GLU A 799 18.53 -34.71 -10.03
CA GLU A 799 18.23 -34.70 -11.46
C GLU A 799 17.87 -33.30 -11.96
N CYS A 800 18.89 -32.52 -12.33
CA CYS A 800 18.74 -31.13 -12.79
C CYS A 800 18.18 -30.94 -14.21
N GLY A 801 18.10 -32.02 -15.02
CA GLY A 801 17.72 -31.92 -16.43
C GLY A 801 18.75 -31.24 -17.34
N CYS A 802 20.04 -31.25 -16.97
CA CYS A 802 21.17 -30.78 -17.78
C CYS A 802 22.35 -31.77 -17.76
N ASP A 803 23.28 -31.65 -18.72
CA ASP A 803 24.48 -32.52 -18.85
C ASP A 803 25.38 -32.57 -17.60
N GLN A 804 25.40 -31.51 -16.79
CA GLN A 804 26.14 -31.46 -15.53
C GLN A 804 25.28 -30.82 -14.44
N CYS A 805 24.99 -31.60 -13.39
CA CYS A 805 24.34 -31.12 -12.19
C CYS A 805 25.36 -30.74 -11.10
N THR A 806 24.99 -29.79 -10.26
CA THR A 806 25.62 -29.46 -8.99
C THR A 806 25.30 -30.53 -7.94
N LYS A 807 25.93 -30.43 -6.75
CA LYS A 807 25.63 -31.32 -5.61
C LYS A 807 24.22 -31.15 -5.01
N HIS A 808 23.41 -30.23 -5.52
CA HIS A 808 22.08 -29.83 -5.01
C HIS A 808 20.95 -29.96 -6.04
N GLY A 809 21.14 -30.74 -7.13
CA GLY A 809 20.11 -30.91 -8.17
C GLY A 809 19.89 -29.72 -9.11
N LYS A 810 20.72 -28.67 -9.04
CA LYS A 810 20.70 -27.54 -10.00
C LYS A 810 21.66 -27.76 -11.15
N CYS A 811 21.40 -27.20 -12.33
CA CYS A 811 22.33 -27.22 -13.45
C CYS A 811 23.61 -26.44 -13.13
N LYS A 812 24.74 -26.87 -13.69
CA LYS A 812 26.04 -26.23 -13.52
C LYS A 812 26.34 -25.30 -14.70
N CYS A 813 26.20 -24.01 -14.48
CA CYS A 813 26.30 -22.98 -15.51
C CYS A 813 27.74 -22.64 -15.89
N ASP A 814 27.88 -21.92 -17.02
CA ASP A 814 29.12 -21.22 -17.38
C ASP A 814 29.23 -19.87 -16.62
N SER A 815 30.16 -19.01 -17.03
CA SER A 815 30.40 -17.71 -16.38
C SER A 815 29.37 -16.62 -16.72
N LEU A 816 28.50 -16.85 -17.72
CA LEU A 816 27.55 -15.87 -18.24
C LEU A 816 26.08 -16.28 -18.06
N HIS A 817 25.80 -17.33 -17.28
CA HIS A 817 24.44 -17.78 -16.96
C HIS A 817 24.29 -18.12 -15.46
N VAL A 818 23.11 -17.84 -14.90
CA VAL A 818 22.67 -18.26 -13.56
C VAL A 818 21.24 -18.83 -13.60
N GLY A 819 20.69 -19.19 -12.43
CA GLY A 819 19.40 -19.86 -12.30
C GLY A 819 19.52 -21.38 -12.24
N ASN A 820 18.49 -22.04 -11.71
CA ASN A 820 18.47 -23.50 -11.50
C ASN A 820 18.74 -24.31 -12.78
N HIS A 821 18.45 -23.73 -13.95
CA HIS A 821 18.64 -24.34 -15.26
C HIS A 821 19.57 -23.55 -16.18
N CYS A 822 20.33 -22.60 -15.62
CA CYS A 822 21.18 -21.68 -16.38
C CYS A 822 20.40 -20.84 -17.39
N GLN A 823 19.13 -20.56 -17.09
CA GLN A 823 18.20 -19.85 -17.96
C GLN A 823 18.43 -18.33 -17.98
N THR A 824 19.08 -17.79 -16.94
CA THR A 824 19.21 -16.36 -16.71
C THR A 824 20.55 -15.82 -17.23
N GLU A 825 20.53 -15.11 -18.36
CA GLU A 825 21.70 -14.48 -18.98
C GLU A 825 22.32 -13.37 -18.12
N ILE A 826 23.67 -13.31 -18.11
CA ILE A 826 24.48 -12.24 -17.53
C ILE A 826 25.10 -11.41 -18.66
N ILE A 827 24.91 -10.10 -18.60
CA ILE A 827 25.52 -9.15 -19.52
C ILE A 827 26.99 -8.92 -19.13
N GLU A 828 27.94 -9.34 -19.97
CA GLU A 828 29.34 -8.98 -19.79
C GLU A 828 29.61 -7.52 -20.22
N MET A 829 30.27 -6.75 -19.38
CA MET A 829 30.58 -5.33 -19.62
C MET A 829 32.10 -5.10 -19.53
N THR A 830 32.71 -4.76 -20.66
CA THR A 830 34.13 -4.38 -20.79
C THR A 830 34.36 -2.90 -21.11
N ASP A 831 33.34 -2.19 -21.60
CA ASP A 831 33.42 -0.77 -21.92
C ASP A 831 33.17 0.11 -20.70
N SER A 832 33.86 1.26 -20.60
CA SER A 832 33.76 2.17 -19.45
C SER A 832 32.43 2.96 -19.37
N GLU A 833 31.57 2.87 -20.40
CA GLU A 833 30.17 3.26 -20.35
C GLU A 833 29.32 2.25 -21.14
N SER A 834 28.13 1.92 -20.65
CA SER A 834 27.17 1.06 -21.35
C SER A 834 25.73 1.47 -21.04
N LYS A 835 24.84 1.24 -22.01
CA LYS A 835 23.39 1.48 -21.94
C LYS A 835 22.68 0.14 -21.89
N ILE A 836 21.85 -0.08 -20.87
CA ILE A 836 21.19 -1.35 -20.61
C ILE A 836 19.70 -1.12 -20.46
N GLN A 837 18.91 -1.66 -21.39
CA GLN A 837 17.46 -1.70 -21.31
C GLN A 837 17.05 -2.79 -20.31
N ILE A 838 16.24 -2.42 -19.32
CA ILE A 838 15.67 -3.35 -18.34
C ILE A 838 14.15 -3.18 -18.40
N LEU A 839 13.44 -4.28 -18.65
CA LEU A 839 11.98 -4.30 -18.70
C LEU A 839 11.38 -3.93 -17.33
N HIS A 840 10.15 -3.44 -17.28
CA HIS A 840 9.42 -3.29 -16.03
C HIS A 840 9.36 -4.62 -15.24
N ASN A 841 9.39 -4.55 -13.92
CA ASN A 841 9.39 -5.73 -13.02
C ASN A 841 10.46 -6.81 -13.33
N SER A 842 11.60 -6.41 -13.91
CA SER A 842 12.65 -7.34 -14.33
C SER A 842 14.01 -6.97 -13.74
N ILE A 843 14.88 -7.97 -13.63
CA ILE A 843 16.27 -7.84 -13.17
C ILE A 843 17.18 -7.99 -14.40
N LYS A 844 18.27 -7.20 -14.47
CA LYS A 844 19.44 -7.59 -15.27
C LYS A 844 20.69 -7.70 -14.41
N ARG A 845 21.44 -8.78 -14.64
CA ARG A 845 22.69 -9.14 -13.97
C ARG A 845 23.83 -8.85 -14.94
N ILE A 846 24.83 -8.09 -14.48
CA ILE A 846 25.85 -7.47 -15.32
C ILE A 846 27.22 -7.72 -14.69
N TYR A 847 28.10 -8.43 -15.39
CA TYR A 847 29.45 -8.73 -14.94
C TYR A 847 30.45 -7.71 -15.49
N LEU A 848 31.02 -6.90 -14.60
CA LEU A 848 32.03 -5.90 -14.92
C LEU A 848 33.40 -6.58 -15.06
N ASN A 849 33.81 -6.90 -16.29
CA ASN A 849 35.05 -7.62 -16.56
C ASN A 849 36.27 -6.68 -16.62
N PHE A 850 36.57 -6.04 -15.49
CA PHE A 850 37.68 -5.13 -15.30
C PHE A 850 38.76 -5.76 -14.39
N LYS A 851 40.00 -5.28 -14.54
CA LYS A 851 41.18 -5.68 -13.77
C LYS A 851 41.26 -4.92 -12.44
N THR A 852 40.90 -3.64 -12.45
CA THR A 852 40.57 -2.89 -11.24
C THR A 852 39.29 -2.11 -11.46
N ILE A 853 38.58 -1.81 -10.37
CA ILE A 853 37.46 -0.88 -10.35
C ILE A 853 37.77 0.10 -9.22
N ASP A 854 37.69 1.40 -9.50
CA ASP A 854 37.83 2.49 -8.54
C ASP A 854 36.45 3.07 -8.16
N SER A 855 35.55 3.15 -9.15
CA SER A 855 34.15 3.52 -8.94
C SER A 855 33.22 3.09 -10.06
N ILE A 856 31.97 2.89 -9.70
CA ILE A 856 30.84 2.62 -10.61
C ILE A 856 29.86 3.80 -10.47
N THR A 857 29.31 4.30 -11.57
CA THR A 857 28.20 5.26 -11.55
C THR A 857 27.03 4.67 -12.31
N ILE A 858 25.91 4.41 -11.61
CA ILE A 858 24.67 3.93 -12.23
C ILE A 858 23.70 5.10 -12.33
N LYS A 859 23.15 5.32 -13.53
CA LYS A 859 22.20 6.39 -13.83
C LYS A 859 20.89 5.80 -14.34
N ARG A 860 19.79 6.37 -13.88
CA ARG A 860 18.43 6.06 -14.36
C ARG A 860 18.00 7.12 -15.40
N PRO A 861 17.08 6.82 -16.32
CA PRO A 861 16.39 7.86 -17.09
C PRO A 861 15.74 8.93 -16.19
N ASP A 862 15.40 10.07 -16.79
CA ASP A 862 14.82 11.26 -16.15
C ASP A 862 13.35 11.04 -15.73
N SER A 863 13.08 10.02 -14.89
CA SER A 863 11.76 9.69 -14.37
C SER A 863 11.49 10.37 -13.01
N TYR A 864 10.61 11.37 -13.04
CA TYR A 864 10.10 12.06 -11.85
C TYR A 864 9.17 11.20 -10.98
N LYS A 865 8.84 9.97 -11.42
CA LYS A 865 7.81 9.09 -10.83
C LYS A 865 8.27 7.65 -10.54
N GLY A 866 9.56 7.41 -10.30
CA GLY A 866 10.07 6.10 -9.89
C GLY A 866 10.65 6.11 -8.47
N PHE A 867 10.02 5.42 -7.53
CA PHE A 867 10.56 5.25 -6.18
C PHE A 867 11.61 4.13 -6.15
N TYR A 868 12.89 4.51 -6.16
CA TYR A 868 14.06 3.65 -5.93
C TYR A 868 14.21 2.45 -6.88
N SER A 869 15.20 2.51 -7.76
CA SER A 869 15.70 1.29 -8.42
C SER A 869 16.67 0.60 -7.46
N ASN A 870 16.48 -0.70 -7.19
CA ASN A 870 17.33 -1.43 -6.27
C ASN A 870 18.51 -2.07 -7.01
N VAL A 871 19.69 -2.03 -6.38
CA VAL A 871 20.93 -2.56 -6.93
C VAL A 871 21.61 -3.46 -5.90
N TRP A 872 22.08 -4.64 -6.33
CA TRP A 872 22.87 -5.56 -5.51
C TRP A 872 24.24 -5.78 -6.15
N LEU A 873 25.26 -5.99 -5.32
CA LEU A 873 26.67 -6.07 -5.72
C LEU A 873 27.37 -7.25 -5.05
N GLY A 874 28.18 -7.98 -5.80
CA GLY A 874 28.96 -9.12 -5.31
C GLY A 874 30.02 -9.54 -6.34
N ARG A 875 31.03 -10.32 -5.94
CA ARG A 875 32.13 -10.77 -6.83
C ARG A 875 31.68 -11.68 -7.96
N LYS A 876 30.48 -12.25 -7.84
CA LYS A 876 29.83 -13.12 -8.82
C LYS A 876 28.40 -12.65 -9.01
N CYS A 877 27.80 -13.05 -10.13
CA CYS A 877 26.35 -12.98 -10.26
C CYS A 877 25.73 -14.20 -9.58
N HIS A 878 24.56 -14.00 -8.99
CA HIS A 878 23.78 -15.02 -8.29
C HIS A 878 22.34 -14.98 -8.80
N SER A 879 21.58 -16.07 -8.66
CA SER A 879 20.16 -16.06 -9.02
C SER A 879 19.38 -15.27 -7.98
N ALA A 880 19.36 -15.77 -6.74
CA ALA A 880 18.73 -15.13 -5.61
C ALA A 880 19.42 -13.80 -5.25
N LEU A 881 18.61 -12.83 -4.83
CA LEU A 881 19.09 -11.52 -4.39
C LEU A 881 19.70 -11.53 -2.99
N SER A 882 19.33 -12.50 -2.15
CA SER A 882 19.86 -12.72 -0.79
C SER A 882 21.33 -13.16 -0.76
N ASP A 883 21.83 -13.70 -1.87
CA ASP A 883 23.20 -14.20 -2.05
C ASP A 883 24.25 -13.09 -2.28
N TYR A 884 23.82 -11.87 -2.65
CA TYR A 884 24.71 -10.77 -3.01
C TYR A 884 25.36 -10.10 -1.78
N GLU A 885 26.68 -9.83 -1.85
CA GLU A 885 27.50 -9.31 -0.74
C GLU A 885 27.05 -7.96 -0.17
N THR A 886 26.38 -7.10 -0.95
CA THR A 886 25.81 -5.82 -0.49
C THR A 886 24.73 -5.29 -1.45
N TYR A 887 23.98 -4.28 -1.04
CA TYR A 887 22.96 -3.59 -1.85
C TYR A 887 23.03 -2.06 -1.70
N LEU A 888 22.41 -1.35 -2.64
CA LEU A 888 22.29 0.10 -2.71
C LEU A 888 20.91 0.50 -3.28
N GLY A 889 20.24 1.45 -2.62
CA GLY A 889 19.08 2.14 -3.18
C GLY A 889 19.52 3.24 -4.16
N LEU A 890 18.92 3.30 -5.35
CA LEU A 890 19.12 4.41 -6.29
C LEU A 890 18.12 5.54 -6.01
N ASP A 891 18.38 6.28 -4.93
CA ASP A 891 17.65 7.49 -4.51
C ASP A 891 17.75 8.65 -5.51
N ASN A 892 18.78 8.64 -6.37
CA ASN A 892 19.13 9.73 -7.28
C ASN A 892 19.19 9.24 -8.73
N LEU A 893 18.99 10.17 -9.67
CA LEU A 893 19.17 9.96 -11.12
C LEU A 893 20.57 9.46 -11.49
N ALA A 894 21.57 9.68 -10.62
CA ALA A 894 22.89 9.09 -10.69
C ALA A 894 23.37 8.75 -9.27
N THR A 895 23.79 7.52 -9.04
CA THR A 895 24.45 7.08 -7.80
C THR A 895 25.89 6.70 -8.11
N ASN A 896 26.83 7.37 -7.45
CA ASN A 896 28.25 7.09 -7.55
C ASN A 896 28.67 6.17 -6.40
N ILE A 897 29.35 5.08 -6.75
CA ILE A 897 29.72 3.99 -5.86
C ILE A 897 31.25 3.91 -5.87
N THR A 898 31.92 4.42 -4.84
CA THR A 898 33.38 4.30 -4.70
C THR A 898 33.72 2.96 -4.05
N LEU A 899 34.43 2.10 -4.77
CA LEU A 899 34.85 0.77 -4.36
C LEU A 899 36.25 0.55 -4.92
N GLU A 900 37.27 0.44 -4.06
CA GLU A 900 38.63 0.06 -4.49
C GLU A 900 38.70 -1.47 -4.62
N SER A 901 38.40 -2.00 -5.80
CA SER A 901 38.45 -3.44 -6.11
C SER A 901 39.61 -3.78 -7.04
N ASN A 902 40.35 -4.84 -6.69
CA ASN A 902 41.35 -5.49 -7.56
C ASN A 902 40.78 -6.78 -8.21
N GLU A 903 39.46 -6.94 -8.20
CA GLU A 903 38.70 -8.07 -8.71
C GLU A 903 37.48 -7.56 -9.50
N SER A 904 37.05 -8.32 -10.52
CA SER A 904 35.80 -8.11 -11.25
C SER A 904 34.57 -8.16 -10.30
N LEU A 905 33.46 -7.55 -10.71
CA LEU A 905 32.26 -7.43 -9.88
C LEU A 905 30.99 -7.66 -10.71
N CYS A 906 29.97 -8.30 -10.13
CA CYS A 906 28.63 -8.33 -10.69
C CYS A 906 27.72 -7.28 -10.05
N ILE A 907 26.86 -6.68 -10.87
CA ILE A 907 25.72 -5.85 -10.47
C ILE A 907 24.43 -6.60 -10.83
N ALA A 908 23.48 -6.73 -9.91
CA ALA A 908 22.07 -6.94 -10.27
C ALA A 908 21.31 -5.61 -10.16
N ILE A 909 20.52 -5.25 -11.18
CA ILE A 909 19.70 -4.03 -11.18
C ILE A 909 18.24 -4.45 -11.41
N PHE A 910 17.35 -4.10 -10.47
CA PHE A 910 15.91 -4.28 -10.62
C PHE A 910 15.25 -2.99 -11.11
N ASN A 911 14.47 -3.08 -12.18
CA ASN A 911 13.70 -1.96 -12.69
C ASN A 911 12.35 -1.82 -11.98
N ASN A 912 12.41 -1.21 -10.81
CA ASN A 912 11.24 -0.80 -10.03
C ASN A 912 10.55 0.44 -10.66
N HIS A 913 9.98 0.27 -11.85
CA HIS A 913 9.22 1.30 -12.58
C HIS A 913 8.13 0.63 -13.43
N PHE A 914 6.95 1.26 -13.55
CA PHE A 914 5.82 0.80 -14.40
C PHE A 914 6.12 0.63 -15.90
N ASN A 915 7.31 1.05 -16.35
CA ASN A 915 7.70 1.12 -17.76
C ASN A 915 9.16 0.70 -17.88
N ASP A 916 9.51 0.06 -18.99
CA ASP A 916 10.90 -0.32 -19.31
C ASP A 916 11.83 0.91 -19.27
N GLN A 917 13.06 0.76 -18.74
CA GLN A 917 14.00 1.87 -18.53
C GLN A 917 15.39 1.56 -19.10
N GLU A 918 16.05 2.59 -19.66
CA GLU A 918 17.44 2.53 -20.12
C GLU A 918 18.42 3.03 -19.04
N TYR A 919 18.99 2.10 -18.27
CA TYR A 919 20.03 2.44 -17.29
C TYR A 919 21.36 2.71 -18.00
N ILE A 920 22.09 3.73 -17.55
CA ILE A 920 23.44 4.03 -18.03
C ILE A 920 24.42 3.70 -16.91
N ILE A 921 25.32 2.74 -17.16
CA ILE A 921 26.37 2.33 -16.23
C ILE A 921 27.69 2.91 -16.73
N GLN A 922 28.46 3.54 -15.85
CA GLN A 922 29.82 4.00 -16.11
C GLN A 922 30.76 3.34 -15.11
N VAL A 923 31.95 2.92 -15.56
CA VAL A 923 32.98 2.31 -14.72
C VAL A 923 34.29 3.07 -14.90
N ILE A 924 34.95 3.36 -13.78
CA ILE A 924 36.31 3.91 -13.72
C ILE A 924 37.21 2.85 -13.11
N GLY A 925 38.26 2.46 -13.82
CA GLY A 925 39.22 1.43 -13.43
C GLY A 925 40.10 1.00 -14.60
N GLU A 926 40.95 -0.02 -14.41
CA GLU A 926 41.75 -0.62 -15.49
C GLU A 926 40.97 -1.75 -16.18
N ASN A 927 40.86 -1.68 -17.52
CA ASN A 927 40.38 -2.79 -18.35
C ASN A 927 41.34 -3.99 -18.28
N ILE A 928 40.84 -5.19 -18.61
CA ILE A 928 41.70 -6.34 -18.89
C ILE A 928 42.31 -6.17 -20.29
N ASP A 929 43.65 -6.23 -20.38
CA ASP A 929 44.38 -6.14 -21.64
C ASP A 929 44.06 -7.35 -22.54
N ILE A 930 43.32 -7.11 -23.63
CA ILE A 930 43.03 -8.14 -24.65
C ILE A 930 44.29 -8.38 -25.49
N GLU A 931 45.09 -9.38 -25.12
CA GLU A 931 46.23 -9.85 -25.93
C GLU A 931 45.76 -10.42 -27.28
N THR A 932 45.61 -9.54 -28.27
CA THR A 932 45.32 -9.89 -29.66
C THR A 932 46.50 -10.62 -30.30
N ASN A 933 46.54 -11.95 -30.12
CA ASN A 933 47.53 -12.86 -30.69
C ASN A 933 47.55 -12.82 -32.24
N SER A 934 48.29 -11.86 -32.79
CA SER A 934 48.54 -11.68 -34.22
C SER A 934 50.02 -11.94 -34.51
N SER A 935 50.37 -13.23 -34.63
CA SER A 935 51.74 -13.67 -34.80
C SER A 935 52.30 -13.34 -36.19
N SER A 936 53.28 -12.43 -36.23
CA SER A 936 54.33 -12.28 -37.26
C SER A 936 53.95 -12.00 -38.72
N ILE A 937 54.55 -10.97 -39.32
CA ILE A 937 55.56 -11.10 -40.39
C ILE A 937 56.34 -9.76 -40.52
N THR A 938 57.57 -9.83 -41.04
CA THR A 938 58.60 -8.78 -40.95
C THR A 938 58.67 -7.81 -42.13
N SER A 939 58.98 -6.53 -41.84
CA SER A 939 60.00 -5.77 -42.60
C SER A 939 60.51 -4.53 -41.85
N ASN A 940 61.80 -4.22 -41.98
CA ASN A 940 62.42 -2.95 -41.55
C ASN A 940 61.80 -1.75 -42.34
N GLN A 941 61.94 -0.47 -41.98
CA GLN A 941 63.17 0.24 -41.60
C GLN A 941 62.89 1.68 -41.10
N SER A 942 63.82 2.28 -40.34
CA SER A 942 64.01 3.73 -40.06
C SER A 942 62.83 4.62 -39.63
N ASP A 943 62.89 5.17 -38.41
CA ASP A 943 63.28 6.59 -38.23
C ASP A 943 63.54 6.98 -36.76
N GLU A 944 64.76 7.42 -36.44
CA GLU A 944 65.13 7.96 -35.12
C GLU A 944 64.77 9.46 -35.00
N ASN A 945 63.49 9.83 -34.81
CA ASN A 945 63.12 11.26 -34.74
C ASN A 945 61.89 11.69 -33.89
N GLU A 946 61.32 10.83 -33.04
CA GLU A 946 60.16 11.21 -32.20
C GLU A 946 60.48 11.60 -30.75
N ASN A 947 61.58 11.11 -30.18
CA ASN A 947 61.92 11.26 -28.75
C ASN A 947 62.25 12.69 -28.28
N GLU A 948 62.31 13.67 -29.18
CA GLU A 948 62.57 15.08 -28.85
C GLU A 948 61.29 15.95 -28.88
N LYS A 949 60.35 15.67 -29.80
CA LYS A 949 59.05 16.38 -29.87
C LYS A 949 58.24 16.25 -28.58
N ASP A 950 58.20 15.06 -27.99
CA ASP A 950 57.37 14.82 -26.80
C ASP A 950 57.91 15.53 -25.53
N LYS A 951 59.22 15.82 -25.49
CA LYS A 951 59.84 16.67 -24.47
C LYS A 951 59.53 18.16 -24.67
N GLU A 952 59.51 18.63 -25.92
CA GLU A 952 59.06 19.99 -26.22
C GLU A 952 57.57 20.20 -25.89
N ILE A 953 56.70 19.25 -26.25
CA ILE A 953 55.26 19.31 -25.94
C ILE A 953 55.01 19.34 -24.42
N LYS A 954 55.74 18.53 -23.63
CA LYS A 954 55.66 18.55 -22.16
C LYS A 954 56.16 19.87 -21.54
N LYS A 955 57.22 20.49 -22.09
CA LYS A 955 57.62 21.86 -21.68
C LYS A 955 56.57 22.91 -22.02
N LEU A 956 55.98 22.84 -23.22
CA LEU A 956 54.98 23.82 -23.68
C LEU A 956 53.74 23.83 -22.77
N ARG A 957 53.25 22.64 -22.37
CA ARG A 957 52.14 22.52 -21.41
C ARG A 957 52.47 23.14 -20.04
N LEU A 958 53.69 22.98 -19.55
CA LEU A 958 54.11 23.56 -18.26
C LEU A 958 54.20 25.10 -18.32
N GLY A 959 54.68 25.67 -19.44
CA GLY A 959 54.75 27.12 -19.64
C GLY A 959 53.39 27.81 -19.71
N ILE A 960 52.38 27.15 -20.30
CA ILE A 960 51.00 27.65 -20.37
C ILE A 960 50.36 27.71 -18.98
N ILE A 961 50.60 26.70 -18.12
CA ILE A 961 50.10 26.69 -16.74
C ILE A 961 50.71 27.84 -15.90
N LEU A 962 52.02 28.03 -16.00
CA LEU A 962 52.74 29.12 -15.29
C LEU A 962 52.32 30.53 -15.74
N THR A 963 52.10 30.74 -17.04
CA THR A 963 51.63 32.04 -17.54
C THR A 963 50.17 32.32 -17.15
N GLY A 964 49.32 31.29 -17.12
CA GLY A 964 47.93 31.39 -16.65
C GLY A 964 47.82 31.80 -15.17
N THR A 965 48.62 31.21 -14.28
CA THR A 965 48.59 31.55 -12.83
C THR A 965 49.06 32.99 -12.56
N ILE A 966 50.10 33.45 -13.25
CA ILE A 966 50.58 34.85 -13.14
C ILE A 966 49.50 35.83 -13.60
N LEU A 967 48.82 35.55 -14.72
CA LEU A 967 47.73 36.41 -15.21
C LEU A 967 46.55 36.46 -14.23
N GLY A 968 46.18 35.32 -13.64
CA GLY A 968 45.16 35.24 -12.59
C GLY A 968 45.48 36.10 -11.35
N VAL A 969 46.72 36.04 -10.86
CA VAL A 969 47.16 36.86 -9.72
C VAL A 969 47.12 38.36 -10.05
N ILE A 970 47.51 38.77 -11.26
CA ILE A 970 47.43 40.17 -11.71
C ILE A 970 45.96 40.65 -11.76
N ILE A 971 45.04 39.82 -12.27
CA ILE A 971 43.61 40.14 -12.31
C ILE A 971 43.05 40.30 -10.89
N ILE A 972 43.38 39.41 -9.95
CA ILE A 972 42.94 39.50 -8.55
C ILE A 972 43.48 40.79 -7.89
N LEU A 973 44.75 41.14 -8.10
CA LEU A 973 45.34 42.37 -7.57
C LEU A 973 44.67 43.63 -8.14
N LEU A 974 44.34 43.65 -9.43
CA LEU A 974 43.61 44.75 -10.05
C LEU A 974 42.18 44.89 -9.51
N VAL A 975 41.47 43.78 -9.29
CA VAL A 975 40.13 43.78 -8.67
C VAL A 975 40.18 44.31 -7.25
N VAL A 976 41.15 43.86 -6.42
CA VAL A 976 41.34 44.37 -5.06
C VAL A 976 41.67 45.87 -5.06
N LEU A 977 42.55 46.32 -5.95
CA LEU A 977 42.89 47.74 -6.09
C LEU A 977 41.65 48.58 -6.46
N PHE A 978 40.81 48.09 -7.38
CA PHE A 978 39.58 48.76 -7.80
C PHE A 978 38.54 48.84 -6.66
N ILE A 979 38.40 47.77 -5.86
CA ILE A 979 37.53 47.75 -4.68
C ILE A 979 38.03 48.76 -3.62
N VAL A 980 39.33 48.84 -3.37
CA VAL A 980 39.92 49.84 -2.46
C VAL A 980 39.65 51.27 -2.94
N ILE A 981 39.84 51.56 -4.22
CA ILE A 981 39.52 52.87 -4.82
C ILE A 981 38.02 53.19 -4.70
N PHE A 982 37.14 52.20 -4.88
CA PHE A 982 35.69 52.36 -4.76
C PHE A 982 35.26 52.67 -3.31
N ILE A 983 35.82 51.97 -2.32
CA ILE A 983 35.56 52.21 -0.89
C ILE A 983 36.07 53.60 -0.47
N ILE A 984 37.25 54.01 -0.95
CA ILE A 984 37.80 55.36 -0.69
C ILE A 984 36.91 56.45 -1.30
N ARG A 985 36.27 56.20 -2.46
CA ARG A 985 35.26 57.10 -3.03
C ARG A 985 33.97 57.15 -2.21
N GLN A 986 33.38 56.00 -1.84
CA GLN A 986 32.12 56.00 -1.07
C GLN A 986 32.24 56.74 0.28
N LYS A 987 33.39 56.68 0.95
CA LYS A 987 33.64 57.39 2.22
C LYS A 987 33.71 58.92 2.10
N ARG A 988 33.62 59.50 0.90
CA ARG A 988 33.78 60.94 0.66
C ARG A 988 32.45 61.70 0.47
N ASP A 989 31.38 61.03 0.05
CA ASP A 989 30.14 61.70 -0.41
C ASP A 989 28.93 61.56 0.53
N SER A 990 29.03 60.79 1.63
CA SER A 990 27.93 60.58 2.59
C SER A 990 27.90 61.65 3.69
N GLY A 991 27.43 62.88 3.39
CA GLY A 991 27.68 64.03 4.27
C GLY A 991 26.67 65.19 4.35
N THR A 992 25.35 65.01 4.09
CA THR A 992 24.35 66.08 4.30
C THR A 992 22.89 65.59 4.49
N THR A 993 22.20 66.10 5.53
CA THR A 993 20.79 66.64 5.61
C THR A 993 19.68 66.21 4.62
N GLN A 994 18.37 66.14 4.94
CA GLN A 994 17.52 66.21 6.17
C GLN A 994 16.01 65.96 5.80
N GLN A 995 15.16 65.59 6.77
CA GLN A 995 13.66 65.75 6.79
C GLN A 995 12.81 65.00 5.71
N GLY A 996 11.52 64.66 5.91
CA GLY A 996 10.67 64.66 7.11
C GLY A 996 9.17 64.37 6.83
N TYR A 997 8.41 63.89 7.86
CA TYR A 997 6.95 63.62 7.95
C TYR A 997 6.35 62.52 7.02
N GLN A 998 5.50 61.57 7.45
CA GLN A 998 4.27 61.51 8.32
C GLN A 998 2.96 61.94 7.62
N PRO A 999 1.78 61.39 8.01
CA PRO A 999 1.48 60.54 9.18
C PRO A 999 2.03 59.11 9.13
#